data_AF-A0A7D8Z995-F1
#
_entry.id   AF-A0A7D8Z995-F1
#
_cell.length_a   1.000
_cell.length_b   1.000
_cell.length_c   1.000
_cell.angle_alpha   90.00
_cell.angle_beta   90.00
_cell.angle_gamma   90.00
#
_symmetry.space_group_name_H-M   'P 1'
#
loop_
_entity.id
_entity.type
_entity.pdbx_description
1 polymer ?
#
loop_
_entity_poly.entity_id
_entity_poly.type
_entity_poly.pdbx_seq_one_letter_code
_entity_poly.pdbx_strand_id
1 'polypeptide(L)'
;METAKVLATHQQLQLQETRERVVAGGDLDRGWVLKKGAAGRRSNVGGADAAFASENDLDPFASASHDPNSPMNVMLSPPPHIAALEGRLPFARFLEAAPFSRFPSFMATRANVLTIIIIVIYIFFCVFALAYQSRVLPPKKGHGYGSDFQRSGLVAMSQIPVAIALGVRGNIIGLALGKGYDRLRIFHKVVGRIVFLGSLLHTVLYMHKFYKLGKLASLSAKPTMIYGYVAFAGACLLVVSSLPVFRRVMYGTFQNCHFIGVLAMLVGMGLHVPVAKPWMIASAAIYVFSMIMSACKTRFARAELVALGGCTTTLITIPGITTGWRAGQHVRLRVFGIGVSNVFEAHPFTIASAPDSGGLVLMAKAVGDWTEKLYELAASGEGAQRDTSDPELGVWKRRAMVMVEGPYGGLGHTLPTSFSSLILMAGGSGITHSLALAQDIIQRSPSGVVAARTVDLVWVVRVEQTARAILPSITALVSQARAWERKALAARKRRKDVAMPTALRVHIFVTRVPHSSPLTLVPGQRGGTYDRAVREKDSKLMPSSHGHGRSDSEDSSDHGHTVDAHAWRSNDGHGSSDGHGHHDAKTPMDSGASTPVPVPVTAAEKERADWLVRNASIAKVAMLRARRTDPNQPMSSLTAYRGRPEVASILGSVMDESISRHGRVMTEPSGVFVSACGPEHLVNDSRDAVRGVAPWKRTAVGGVDFEAEFFGF
;
A
#
# COMPACT_ATOMS: atom_id res chain seq x y z
N MET A 1 15.13 -45.00 36.29
CA MET A 1 15.32 -43.55 36.48
C MET A 1 15.77 -42.83 35.21
N GLU A 2 16.34 -43.53 34.22
CA GLU A 2 16.66 -42.99 32.88
C GLU A 2 15.49 -42.99 31.89
N THR A 3 14.55 -43.92 32.02
CA THR A 3 13.35 -44.02 31.16
C THR A 3 12.33 -42.91 31.39
N ALA A 4 12.26 -42.33 32.59
CA ALA A 4 11.36 -41.21 32.90
C ALA A 4 11.85 -39.86 32.35
N LYS A 5 13.16 -39.68 32.14
CA LYS A 5 13.73 -38.47 31.52
C LYS A 5 13.56 -38.47 30.00
N VAL A 6 13.55 -39.63 29.35
CA VAL A 6 13.31 -39.75 27.90
C VAL A 6 11.82 -39.49 27.57
N LEU A 7 10.89 -39.97 28.40
CA LEU A 7 9.45 -39.65 28.22
C LEU A 7 9.13 -38.18 28.50
N ALA A 8 9.70 -37.55 29.54
CA ALA A 8 9.48 -36.11 29.81
C ALA A 8 10.05 -35.21 28.70
N THR A 9 11.16 -35.61 28.07
CA THR A 9 11.76 -34.87 26.95
C THR A 9 10.96 -35.07 25.65
N HIS A 10 10.38 -36.25 25.43
CA HIS A 10 9.47 -36.49 24.30
C HIS A 10 8.12 -35.79 24.48
N GLN A 11 7.61 -35.69 25.71
CA GLN A 11 6.34 -35.01 26.02
C GLN A 11 6.49 -33.48 25.96
N GLN A 12 7.65 -32.92 26.33
CA GLN A 12 7.96 -31.49 26.10
C GLN A 12 8.24 -31.16 24.63
N LEU A 13 8.74 -32.09 23.82
CA LEU A 13 8.91 -31.90 22.37
C LEU A 13 7.61 -32.04 21.59
N GLN A 14 6.67 -32.89 22.04
CA GLN A 14 5.33 -32.99 21.46
C GLN A 14 4.41 -31.82 21.87
N LEU A 15 4.56 -31.29 23.09
CA LEU A 15 3.82 -30.09 23.54
C LEU A 15 4.36 -28.77 22.96
N GLN A 16 5.47 -28.79 22.21
CA GLN A 16 5.95 -27.63 21.43
C GLN A 16 5.35 -27.57 20.01
N GLU A 17 4.59 -28.57 19.56
CA GLU A 17 4.15 -28.70 18.16
C GLU A 17 2.73 -28.21 17.84
N THR A 18 1.97 -27.70 18.82
CA THR A 18 0.66 -27.07 18.60
C THR A 18 0.55 -25.71 19.29
N ARG A 19 1.51 -24.81 19.05
CA ARG A 19 1.19 -23.38 19.22
C ARG A 19 0.25 -23.00 18.08
N GLU A 20 -1.00 -22.65 18.41
CA GLU A 20 -1.89 -21.92 17.52
C GLU A 20 -1.07 -20.89 16.75
N ARG A 21 -1.07 -20.99 15.42
CA ARG A 21 -0.45 -19.98 14.56
C ARG A 21 -1.32 -18.73 14.64
N VAL A 22 -1.17 -17.95 15.71
CA VAL A 22 -1.95 -16.71 15.87
C VAL A 22 -1.49 -15.72 14.80
N VAL A 23 -2.42 -15.32 13.93
CA VAL A 23 -2.18 -14.27 12.94
C VAL A 23 -2.05 -12.95 13.69
N ALA A 24 -0.85 -12.37 13.67
CA ALA A 24 -0.62 -10.99 14.05
C ALA A 24 -1.53 -10.07 13.22
N GLY A 25 -2.07 -9.03 13.86
CA GLY A 25 -3.09 -8.12 13.31
C GLY A 25 -2.69 -7.46 11.99
N GLY A 26 -3.68 -6.85 11.32
CA GLY A 26 -3.50 -6.23 10.01
C GLY A 26 -4.40 -6.77 8.91
N ASP A 27 -5.30 -7.70 9.24
CA ASP A 27 -6.33 -8.16 8.30
C ASP A 27 -7.47 -7.16 8.17
N LEU A 28 -8.27 -7.34 7.12
CA LEU A 28 -9.41 -6.47 6.80
C LEU A 28 -10.35 -6.30 7.99
N ASP A 29 -10.50 -7.29 8.86
CA ASP A 29 -11.45 -7.22 9.98
C ASP A 29 -10.90 -6.50 11.22
N ARG A 30 -9.58 -6.40 11.35
CA ARG A 30 -8.90 -5.88 12.56
C ARG A 30 -8.22 -4.53 12.35
N GLY A 31 -8.04 -4.08 11.11
CA GLY A 31 -7.29 -2.88 10.72
C GLY A 31 -8.04 -1.53 10.74
N TRP A 32 -9.17 -1.42 11.45
CA TRP A 32 -10.04 -0.23 11.37
C TRP A 32 -9.89 0.76 12.52
N VAL A 33 -9.44 0.30 13.69
CA VAL A 33 -9.43 1.07 14.94
C VAL A 33 -8.18 0.72 15.73
N LEU A 34 -7.37 1.72 16.09
CA LEU A 34 -6.19 1.56 16.94
C LEU A 34 -6.58 1.01 18.32
N LYS A 35 -5.88 -0.05 18.75
CA LYS A 35 -6.12 -0.75 20.01
C LYS A 35 -4.85 -0.78 20.85
N LYS A 36 -5.04 -0.68 22.18
CA LYS A 36 -4.00 -1.06 23.13
C LYS A 36 -3.83 -2.58 23.04
N GLY A 37 -2.60 -3.06 23.00
CA GLY A 37 -2.33 -4.48 23.18
C GLY A 37 -2.78 -4.91 24.57
N ALA A 38 -3.28 -6.14 24.72
CA ALA A 38 -3.41 -6.74 26.04
C ALA A 38 -2.03 -6.69 26.70
N ALA A 39 -1.90 -5.90 27.77
CA ALA A 39 -0.68 -5.85 28.56
C ALA A 39 -0.50 -7.23 29.21
N GLY A 40 0.26 -8.13 28.59
CA GLY A 40 0.41 -9.49 29.13
C GLY A 40 0.96 -10.59 28.22
N ARG A 41 1.07 -10.43 26.89
CA ARG A 41 1.89 -11.34 26.08
C ARG A 41 3.17 -10.64 25.63
N ARG A 42 4.10 -10.48 26.58
CA ARG A 42 5.52 -10.43 26.21
C ARG A 42 5.80 -11.72 25.42
N SER A 43 6.27 -11.59 24.19
CA SER A 43 7.05 -12.63 23.55
C SER A 43 8.33 -12.79 24.37
N ASN A 44 8.27 -13.55 25.47
CA ASN A 44 9.44 -13.95 26.23
C ASN A 44 10.26 -14.89 25.34
N VAL A 45 11.36 -14.35 24.83
CA VAL A 45 12.57 -15.14 24.66
C VAL A 45 13.10 -15.43 26.07
N GLY A 46 12.68 -16.57 26.63
CA GLY A 46 13.23 -17.21 27.83
C GLY A 46 12.77 -16.68 29.21
N GLY A 47 12.48 -17.61 30.13
CA GLY A 47 12.42 -17.36 31.58
C GLY A 47 11.10 -17.75 32.25
N ALA A 48 11.18 -18.53 33.33
CA ALA A 48 10.17 -19.36 33.99
C ALA A 48 9.14 -18.64 34.91
N ASP A 49 8.07 -19.40 35.19
CA ASP A 49 7.19 -19.49 36.38
C ASP A 49 6.23 -18.38 36.84
N ALA A 50 5.08 -18.92 37.32
CA ALA A 50 4.12 -18.43 38.33
C ALA A 50 2.79 -17.76 37.89
N ALA A 51 1.75 -18.59 38.05
CA ALA A 51 0.31 -18.41 38.24
C ALA A 51 -0.24 -17.13 38.92
N PHE A 52 -1.46 -16.70 38.57
CA PHE A 52 -2.71 -17.01 39.30
C PHE A 52 -3.94 -16.35 38.62
N ALA A 53 -5.10 -17.01 38.74
CA ALA A 53 -6.39 -16.72 38.12
C ALA A 53 -7.27 -15.73 38.93
N SER A 54 -8.33 -15.19 38.30
CA SER A 54 -9.71 -15.21 38.82
C SER A 54 -10.72 -14.59 37.84
N GLU A 55 -11.81 -15.32 37.65
CA GLU A 55 -13.06 -15.03 36.93
C GLU A 55 -13.89 -13.90 37.55
N ASN A 56 -14.50 -13.06 36.70
CA ASN A 56 -15.95 -13.02 36.41
C ASN A 56 -16.38 -11.62 35.90
N ASP A 57 -16.79 -11.56 34.64
CA ASP A 57 -18.06 -10.98 34.14
C ASP A 57 -17.98 -10.62 32.64
N LEU A 58 -18.41 -11.60 31.84
CA LEU A 58 -19.28 -11.60 30.64
C LEU A 58 -19.15 -10.54 29.50
N ASP A 59 -19.35 -11.07 28.27
CA ASP A 59 -20.12 -10.48 27.13
C ASP A 59 -19.37 -9.76 25.98
N PRO A 60 -19.89 -9.60 24.74
CA PRO A 60 -20.80 -10.39 23.88
C PRO A 60 -20.10 -10.94 22.62
N PHE A 61 -18.77 -10.82 22.51
CA PHE A 61 -17.97 -11.23 21.33
C PHE A 61 -17.28 -12.57 21.50
N ALA A 62 -17.90 -13.52 22.23
CA ALA A 62 -17.31 -14.82 22.44
C ALA A 62 -17.01 -15.50 21.10
N SER A 63 -15.72 -15.73 20.82
CA SER A 63 -15.32 -16.72 19.83
C SER A 63 -15.94 -18.04 20.24
N ALA A 64 -16.61 -18.71 19.31
CA ALA A 64 -17.30 -19.97 19.51
C ALA A 64 -16.56 -20.88 20.50
N SER A 65 -17.29 -21.34 21.51
CA SER A 65 -16.88 -22.46 22.36
C SER A 65 -16.50 -23.62 21.44
N HIS A 66 -15.21 -23.90 21.35
CA HIS A 66 -14.73 -25.03 20.57
C HIS A 66 -14.96 -26.31 21.38
N ASP A 67 -15.75 -27.21 20.83
CA ASP A 67 -15.88 -28.59 21.28
C ASP A 67 -14.49 -29.23 21.36
N PRO A 68 -14.05 -29.75 22.53
CA PRO A 68 -12.73 -30.34 22.71
C PRO A 68 -12.49 -31.59 21.85
N ASN A 69 -13.52 -32.12 21.15
CA ASN A 69 -13.41 -33.30 20.30
C ASN A 69 -13.41 -33.02 18.78
N SER A 70 -13.39 -31.75 18.34
CA SER A 70 -13.26 -31.44 16.90
C SER A 70 -11.79 -31.40 16.46
N PRO A 71 -11.37 -32.13 15.40
CA PRO A 71 -9.98 -32.17 14.97
C PRO A 71 -9.55 -30.80 14.40
N MET A 72 -8.89 -30.00 15.24
CA MET A 72 -8.26 -28.72 14.88
C MET A 72 -6.99 -28.97 14.05
N ASN A 73 -7.13 -28.93 12.73
CA ASN A 73 -6.02 -28.73 11.79
C ASN A 73 -6.47 -27.74 10.69
N VAL A 74 -6.81 -26.50 11.07
CA VAL A 74 -6.92 -25.44 10.06
C VAL A 74 -5.50 -24.96 9.75
N MET A 75 -4.88 -25.57 8.75
CA MET A 75 -3.68 -25.01 8.15
C MET A 75 -4.04 -23.63 7.59
N LEU A 76 -3.58 -22.57 8.26
CA LEU A 76 -3.79 -21.20 7.77
C LEU A 76 -3.13 -21.06 6.39
N SER A 77 -3.96 -20.90 5.36
CA SER A 77 -3.55 -20.67 3.98
C SER A 77 -3.46 -19.18 3.68
N PRO A 78 -2.61 -18.77 2.73
CA PRO A 78 -2.63 -17.40 2.26
C PRO A 78 -3.98 -17.08 1.60
N PRO A 79 -4.44 -15.83 1.65
CA PRO A 79 -5.66 -15.43 0.95
C PRO A 79 -5.53 -15.74 -0.55
N PRO A 80 -6.61 -16.19 -1.20
CA PRO A 80 -6.58 -16.49 -2.62
C PRO A 80 -6.19 -15.25 -3.41
N HIS A 81 -5.22 -15.39 -4.32
CA HIS A 81 -4.84 -14.31 -5.21
C HIS A 81 -5.90 -14.15 -6.29
N ILE A 82 -6.49 -12.95 -6.35
CA ILE A 82 -7.39 -12.56 -7.41
C ILE A 82 -6.64 -11.55 -8.26
N ALA A 83 -6.19 -12.00 -9.43
CA ALA A 83 -5.60 -11.10 -10.41
C ALA A 83 -6.58 -9.94 -10.69
N ALA A 84 -6.10 -8.71 -10.61
CA ALA A 84 -6.90 -7.54 -10.94
C ALA A 84 -7.52 -7.71 -12.33
N LEU A 85 -8.73 -7.18 -12.53
CA LEU A 85 -9.40 -7.22 -13.86
C LEU A 85 -8.52 -6.56 -14.94
N GLU A 86 -7.72 -5.57 -14.54
CA GLU A 86 -6.67 -4.94 -15.35
C GLU A 86 -5.63 -5.97 -15.85
N GLY A 87 -5.32 -7.03 -15.10
CA GLY A 87 -4.45 -8.10 -15.58
C GLY A 87 -5.03 -8.94 -16.73
N ARG A 88 -6.36 -8.90 -16.95
CA ARG A 88 -7.08 -9.74 -17.92
C ARG A 88 -7.53 -8.99 -19.18
N LEU A 89 -7.56 -7.65 -19.17
CA LEU A 89 -8.01 -6.86 -20.32
C LEU A 89 -6.81 -6.52 -21.24
N PRO A 90 -6.94 -6.71 -22.58
CA PRO A 90 -5.85 -6.48 -23.53
C PRO A 90 -5.37 -5.01 -23.54
N PHE A 91 -6.23 -4.07 -23.15
CA PHE A 91 -5.96 -2.62 -23.11
C PHE A 91 -5.78 -2.07 -21.69
N ALA A 92 -5.70 -2.89 -20.65
CA ALA A 92 -5.57 -2.39 -19.28
C ALA A 92 -4.32 -1.55 -19.01
N ARG A 93 -3.24 -1.81 -19.74
CA ARG A 93 -2.01 -0.98 -19.69
C ARG A 93 -2.31 0.49 -19.98
N PHE A 94 -3.34 0.77 -20.79
CA PHE A 94 -3.83 2.12 -21.05
C PHE A 94 -4.63 2.69 -19.89
N LEU A 95 -5.38 1.87 -19.14
CA LEU A 95 -6.11 2.34 -17.95
C LEU A 95 -5.17 2.81 -16.84
N GLU A 96 -4.02 2.16 -16.71
CA GLU A 96 -2.94 2.58 -15.81
C GLU A 96 -2.25 3.86 -16.31
N ALA A 97 -2.42 4.28 -17.58
CA ALA A 97 -1.77 5.43 -18.19
C ALA A 97 -2.17 6.77 -17.52
N ALA A 98 -1.22 7.69 -17.39
CA ALA A 98 -1.44 9.04 -16.88
C ALA A 98 -1.02 10.00 -17.99
N PRO A 99 -1.90 10.27 -18.98
CA PRO A 99 -1.50 10.85 -20.26
C PRO A 99 -0.83 12.22 -20.13
N PHE A 100 -1.14 12.93 -19.04
CA PHE A 100 -0.62 14.27 -18.80
C PHE A 100 0.50 14.33 -17.76
N SER A 101 1.02 13.23 -17.23
CA SER A 101 2.02 13.27 -16.13
C SER A 101 3.38 13.85 -16.53
N ARG A 102 3.68 13.93 -17.83
CA ARG A 102 4.94 14.47 -18.37
C ARG A 102 4.83 15.91 -18.90
N PHE A 103 3.63 16.49 -18.89
CA PHE A 103 3.43 17.87 -19.33
C PHE A 103 3.93 18.87 -18.26
N PRO A 104 4.18 20.14 -18.63
CA PRO A 104 4.51 21.19 -17.67
C PRO A 104 3.53 21.20 -16.49
N SER A 105 4.00 21.59 -15.31
CA SER A 105 3.30 21.43 -14.02
C SER A 105 1.86 21.98 -13.97
N PHE A 106 1.51 22.94 -14.83
CA PHE A 106 0.15 23.48 -14.93
C PHE A 106 -0.82 22.59 -15.73
N MET A 107 -0.32 21.79 -16.67
CA MET A 107 -1.08 20.76 -17.41
C MET A 107 -0.91 19.35 -16.83
N ALA A 108 0.05 19.17 -15.92
CA ALA A 108 0.32 17.87 -15.30
C ALA A 108 -0.89 17.34 -14.52
N THR A 109 -1.41 16.17 -14.91
CA THR A 109 -2.48 15.46 -14.20
C THR A 109 -1.99 14.10 -13.73
N ARG A 110 -2.19 13.83 -12.43
CA ARG A 110 -1.89 12.54 -11.78
C ARG A 110 -3.03 11.52 -11.89
N ALA A 111 -4.09 11.86 -12.61
CA ALA A 111 -5.22 10.97 -12.86
C ALA A 111 -4.84 9.92 -13.89
N ASN A 112 -5.18 8.67 -13.62
CA ASN A 112 -5.11 7.62 -14.62
C ASN A 112 -6.26 7.77 -15.64
N VAL A 113 -6.16 7.11 -16.79
CA VAL A 113 -7.18 7.19 -17.85
C VAL A 113 -8.56 6.82 -17.33
N LEU A 114 -8.67 5.78 -16.49
CA LEU A 114 -9.95 5.38 -15.90
C LEU A 114 -10.59 6.52 -15.09
N THR A 115 -9.79 7.21 -14.28
CA THR A 115 -10.27 8.37 -13.50
C THR A 115 -10.72 9.50 -14.43
N ILE A 116 -10.01 9.74 -15.53
CA ILE A 116 -10.39 10.74 -16.54
C ILE A 116 -11.72 10.37 -17.19
N ILE A 117 -11.91 9.11 -17.60
CA ILE A 117 -13.17 8.62 -18.18
C ILE A 117 -14.34 8.86 -17.21
N ILE A 118 -14.18 8.47 -15.93
CA ILE A 118 -15.21 8.70 -14.91
C ILE A 118 -15.53 10.19 -14.77
N ILE A 119 -14.51 11.06 -14.74
CA ILE A 119 -14.69 12.52 -14.66
C ILE A 119 -15.44 13.06 -15.89
N VAL A 120 -15.08 12.61 -17.10
CA VAL A 120 -15.72 13.07 -18.34
C VAL A 120 -17.18 12.64 -18.39
N ILE A 121 -17.50 11.38 -18.06
CA ILE A 121 -18.87 10.87 -17.98
C ILE A 121 -19.67 11.69 -16.96
N TYR A 122 -19.10 11.95 -15.78
CA TYR A 122 -19.75 12.73 -14.74
C TYR A 122 -20.02 14.18 -15.17
N ILE A 123 -19.03 14.85 -15.79
CA ILE A 123 -19.21 16.21 -16.35
C ILE A 123 -20.29 16.21 -17.43
N PHE A 124 -20.31 15.20 -18.32
CA PHE A 124 -21.34 15.05 -19.34
C PHE A 124 -22.73 14.99 -18.72
N PHE A 125 -22.94 14.19 -17.65
CA PHE A 125 -24.23 14.15 -16.96
C PHE A 125 -24.59 15.48 -16.29
N CYS A 126 -23.63 16.20 -15.70
CA CYS A 126 -23.90 17.53 -15.16
C CYS A 126 -24.30 18.54 -16.25
N VAL A 127 -23.61 18.54 -17.40
CA VAL A 127 -23.94 19.40 -18.55
C VAL A 127 -25.28 19.01 -19.15
N PHE A 128 -25.55 17.71 -19.29
CA PHE A 128 -26.85 17.20 -19.71
C PHE A 128 -27.95 17.67 -18.75
N ALA A 129 -27.76 17.60 -17.43
CA ALA A 129 -28.75 18.08 -16.47
C ALA A 129 -28.99 19.61 -16.55
N LEU A 130 -27.96 20.39 -16.90
CA LEU A 130 -28.09 21.83 -17.17
C LEU A 130 -28.89 22.12 -18.45
N ALA A 131 -28.73 21.30 -19.49
CA ALA A 131 -29.36 21.48 -20.80
C ALA A 131 -30.74 20.81 -20.93
N TYR A 132 -30.97 19.71 -20.23
CA TYR A 132 -32.17 18.88 -20.35
C TYR A 132 -33.39 19.71 -19.97
N GLN A 133 -34.36 19.82 -20.89
CA GLN A 133 -35.56 20.64 -20.73
C GLN A 133 -35.29 22.12 -20.38
N SER A 134 -34.08 22.65 -20.65
CA SER A 134 -33.82 24.06 -20.50
C SER A 134 -34.37 24.84 -21.69
N ARG A 135 -35.28 25.78 -21.42
CA ARG A 135 -35.85 26.64 -22.47
C ARG A 135 -34.91 27.81 -22.74
N VAL A 136 -33.90 27.57 -23.58
CA VAL A 136 -32.90 28.58 -24.02
C VAL A 136 -33.44 29.47 -25.16
N LEU A 137 -34.60 29.14 -25.73
CA LEU A 137 -35.23 29.85 -26.85
C LEU A 137 -35.72 31.27 -26.49
N PRO A 138 -35.82 32.18 -27.47
CA PRO A 138 -36.16 33.58 -27.24
C PRO A 138 -37.56 33.76 -26.62
N PRO A 139 -37.73 34.78 -25.77
CA PRO A 139 -38.95 34.98 -24.99
C PRO A 139 -40.18 35.26 -25.87
N LYS A 140 -41.34 34.70 -25.51
CA LYS A 140 -42.65 35.15 -26.00
C LYS A 140 -43.04 36.46 -25.32
N LYS A 141 -43.64 37.42 -26.04
CA LYS A 141 -44.21 38.66 -25.43
C LYS A 141 -45.12 38.29 -24.24
N GLY A 142 -44.87 38.90 -23.08
CA GLY A 142 -45.56 38.60 -21.82
C GLY A 142 -44.85 37.60 -20.90
N HIS A 143 -43.83 36.88 -21.38
CA HIS A 143 -42.99 35.98 -20.58
C HIS A 143 -41.52 36.37 -20.80
N GLY A 144 -40.97 37.16 -19.88
CA GLY A 144 -39.62 37.72 -19.97
C GLY A 144 -38.53 36.67 -20.20
N TYR A 145 -37.47 37.09 -20.90
CA TYR A 145 -36.21 36.40 -21.17
C TYR A 145 -35.98 35.10 -20.36
N GLY A 146 -35.93 33.95 -21.07
CA GLY A 146 -35.47 32.63 -20.62
C GLY A 146 -35.67 32.32 -19.12
N SER A 147 -36.75 31.62 -18.77
CA SER A 147 -37.14 31.38 -17.37
C SER A 147 -36.26 30.39 -16.59
N ASP A 148 -35.22 29.80 -17.20
CA ASP A 148 -34.54 28.62 -16.65
C ASP A 148 -33.14 28.84 -16.08
N PHE A 149 -32.90 30.03 -15.50
CA PHE A 149 -31.69 30.30 -14.70
C PHE A 149 -31.69 29.51 -13.39
N GLN A 150 -32.81 28.89 -13.03
CA GLN A 150 -32.96 28.06 -11.85
C GLN A 150 -32.17 26.75 -11.98
N ARG A 151 -32.04 26.18 -13.18
CA ARG A 151 -31.29 24.92 -13.41
C ARG A 151 -29.83 24.96 -12.95
N SER A 152 -29.12 26.06 -13.21
CA SER A 152 -27.73 26.19 -12.77
C SER A 152 -27.60 26.16 -11.25
N GLY A 153 -28.56 26.76 -10.54
CA GLY A 153 -28.68 26.69 -9.08
C GLY A 153 -29.05 25.29 -8.59
N LEU A 154 -30.00 24.61 -9.23
CA LEU A 154 -30.42 23.25 -8.87
C LEU A 154 -29.28 22.23 -9.04
N VAL A 155 -28.56 22.30 -10.16
CA VAL A 155 -27.39 21.45 -10.40
C VAL A 155 -26.32 21.74 -9.36
N ALA A 156 -25.93 23.01 -9.16
CA ALA A 156 -24.92 23.37 -8.15
C ALA A 156 -25.29 22.88 -6.74
N MET A 157 -26.54 23.12 -6.31
CA MET A 157 -27.08 22.70 -5.02
C MET A 157 -27.01 21.19 -4.82
N SER A 158 -27.43 20.41 -5.83
CA SER A 158 -27.44 18.95 -5.76
C SER A 158 -26.05 18.33 -5.58
N GLN A 159 -24.99 19.05 -6.02
CA GLN A 159 -23.61 18.57 -5.93
C GLN A 159 -22.94 18.87 -4.58
N ILE A 160 -23.53 19.71 -3.71
CA ILE A 160 -22.93 20.10 -2.43
C ILE A 160 -22.74 18.90 -1.47
N PRO A 161 -23.75 18.01 -1.26
CA PRO A 161 -23.54 16.81 -0.44
C PRO A 161 -22.49 15.86 -1.03
N VAL A 162 -22.47 15.72 -2.35
CA VAL A 162 -21.49 14.86 -3.06
C VAL A 162 -20.07 15.40 -2.85
N ALA A 163 -19.87 16.72 -2.97
CA ALA A 163 -18.58 17.35 -2.71
C ALA A 163 -18.11 17.08 -1.27
N ILE A 164 -18.99 17.25 -0.28
CA ILE A 164 -18.66 17.01 1.13
C ILE A 164 -18.35 15.53 1.37
N ALA A 165 -19.19 14.61 0.89
CA ALA A 165 -18.98 13.17 1.01
C ALA A 165 -17.61 12.75 0.48
N LEU A 166 -17.20 13.26 -0.68
CA LEU A 166 -15.90 12.94 -1.28
C LEU A 166 -14.70 13.59 -0.56
N GLY A 167 -14.92 14.65 0.22
CA GLY A 167 -13.87 15.44 0.87
C GLY A 167 -13.59 15.09 2.34
N VAL A 168 -14.58 14.55 3.05
CA VAL A 168 -14.46 14.23 4.48
C VAL A 168 -13.57 13.00 4.73
N ARG A 169 -13.00 12.90 5.94
CA ARG A 169 -12.05 11.83 6.32
C ARG A 169 -12.77 10.52 6.66
N GLY A 170 -13.86 10.60 7.42
CA GLY A 170 -14.78 9.50 7.70
C GLY A 170 -15.75 9.33 6.53
N ASN A 171 -15.22 8.91 5.39
CA ASN A 171 -15.97 8.86 4.14
C ASN A 171 -16.65 7.50 3.95
N ILE A 172 -17.99 7.49 3.91
CA ILE A 172 -18.82 6.32 3.61
C ILE A 172 -18.52 5.78 2.20
N ILE A 173 -18.30 6.66 1.23
CA ILE A 173 -17.93 6.27 -0.15
C ILE A 173 -16.56 5.58 -0.14
N GLY A 174 -15.61 6.10 0.64
CA GLY A 174 -14.31 5.47 0.81
C GLY A 174 -14.40 4.08 1.46
N LEU A 175 -15.29 3.93 2.45
CA LEU A 175 -15.57 2.64 3.08
C LEU A 175 -16.18 1.64 2.09
N ALA A 176 -17.15 2.06 1.29
CA ALA A 176 -17.83 1.20 0.30
C ALA A 176 -16.91 0.78 -0.86
N LEU A 177 -15.98 1.65 -1.28
CA LEU A 177 -15.03 1.37 -2.36
C LEU A 177 -13.69 0.79 -1.88
N GLY A 178 -13.49 0.69 -0.56
CA GLY A 178 -12.20 0.38 0.06
C GLY A 178 -11.07 1.31 -0.37
N LYS A 179 -11.36 2.57 -0.65
CA LYS A 179 -10.37 3.58 -1.03
C LYS A 179 -10.24 4.67 0.04
N GLY A 180 -9.01 5.07 0.32
CA GLY A 180 -8.72 6.21 1.19
C GLY A 180 -9.32 7.51 0.66
N TYR A 181 -9.68 8.42 1.58
CA TYR A 181 -10.21 9.75 1.25
C TYR A 181 -9.27 10.58 0.38
N ASP A 182 -7.96 10.32 0.47
CA ASP A 182 -6.90 10.91 -0.34
C ASP A 182 -7.06 10.58 -1.83
N ARG A 183 -7.44 9.34 -2.17
CA ARG A 183 -7.73 8.92 -3.56
C ARG A 183 -9.00 9.57 -4.10
N LEU A 184 -9.99 9.80 -3.25
CA LEU A 184 -11.28 10.42 -3.63
C LEU A 184 -11.20 11.95 -3.77
N ARG A 185 -10.14 12.57 -3.26
CA ARG A 185 -9.90 14.03 -3.31
C ARG A 185 -9.89 14.58 -4.73
N ILE A 186 -9.50 13.80 -5.74
CA ILE A 186 -9.58 14.26 -7.13
C ILE A 186 -11.02 14.55 -7.55
N PHE A 187 -11.95 13.66 -7.21
CA PHE A 187 -13.37 13.84 -7.48
C PHE A 187 -13.93 15.01 -6.67
N HIS A 188 -13.60 15.14 -5.38
CA HIS A 188 -13.98 16.31 -4.56
C HIS A 188 -13.61 17.64 -5.25
N LYS A 189 -12.40 17.76 -5.81
CA LYS A 189 -11.97 18.97 -6.53
C LYS A 189 -12.79 19.22 -7.80
N VAL A 190 -13.14 18.18 -8.55
CA VAL A 190 -13.97 18.30 -9.77
C VAL A 190 -15.38 18.74 -9.39
N VAL A 191 -16.02 18.06 -8.44
CA VAL A 191 -17.37 18.39 -7.98
C VAL A 191 -17.42 19.80 -7.40
N GLY A 192 -16.43 20.20 -6.59
CA GLY A 192 -16.34 21.56 -6.05
C GLY A 192 -16.23 22.65 -7.12
N ARG A 193 -15.54 22.38 -8.23
CA ARG A 193 -15.49 23.31 -9.39
C ARG A 193 -16.85 23.41 -10.08
N ILE A 194 -17.57 22.30 -10.22
CA ILE A 194 -18.93 22.31 -10.80
C ILE A 194 -19.89 23.11 -9.91
N VAL A 195 -19.84 22.92 -8.59
CA VAL A 195 -20.62 23.72 -7.62
C VAL A 195 -20.34 25.21 -7.80
N PHE A 196 -19.07 25.61 -7.88
CA PHE A 196 -18.70 27.01 -8.07
C PHE A 196 -19.16 27.57 -9.41
N LEU A 197 -18.89 26.87 -10.52
CA LEU A 197 -19.27 27.32 -11.87
C LEU A 197 -20.79 27.42 -12.01
N GLY A 198 -21.54 26.45 -11.49
CA GLY A 198 -23.00 26.50 -11.47
C GLY A 198 -23.54 27.65 -10.63
N SER A 199 -22.93 27.92 -9.46
CA SER A 199 -23.30 29.04 -8.58
C SER A 199 -22.96 30.40 -9.19
N LEU A 200 -21.81 30.52 -9.86
CA LEU A 200 -21.40 31.72 -10.59
C LEU A 200 -22.39 32.00 -11.73
N LEU A 201 -22.67 30.98 -12.55
CA LEU A 201 -23.62 31.10 -13.66
C LEU A 201 -25.01 31.51 -13.14
N HIS A 202 -25.50 30.86 -12.09
CA HIS A 202 -26.77 31.21 -11.43
C HIS A 202 -26.79 32.68 -10.99
N THR A 203 -25.77 33.11 -10.25
CA THR A 203 -25.70 34.48 -9.71
C THR A 203 -25.66 35.52 -10.83
N VAL A 204 -24.79 35.34 -11.83
CA VAL A 204 -24.63 36.28 -12.95
C VAL A 204 -25.92 36.39 -13.78
N LEU A 205 -26.59 35.28 -14.07
CA LEU A 205 -27.83 35.28 -14.85
C LEU A 205 -28.98 35.96 -14.11
N TYR A 206 -29.12 35.76 -12.80
CA TYR A 206 -30.12 36.46 -12.00
C TYR A 206 -29.81 37.96 -11.86
N MET A 207 -28.54 38.35 -11.70
CA MET A 207 -28.14 39.76 -11.72
C MET A 207 -28.47 40.43 -13.05
N HIS A 208 -28.17 39.76 -14.17
CA HIS A 208 -28.52 40.25 -15.50
C HIS A 208 -30.03 40.40 -15.66
N LYS A 209 -30.82 39.43 -15.17
CA LYS A 209 -32.29 39.49 -15.15
C LYS A 209 -32.79 40.70 -14.36
N PHE A 210 -32.26 40.94 -13.15
CA PHE A 210 -32.70 42.06 -12.33
C PHE A 210 -32.33 43.41 -12.95
N TYR A 211 -31.17 43.49 -13.58
CA TYR A 211 -30.74 44.66 -14.36
C TYR A 211 -31.69 44.94 -15.53
N LYS A 212 -31.99 43.93 -16.36
CA LYS A 212 -32.92 44.06 -17.50
C LYS A 212 -34.34 44.44 -17.10
N LEU A 213 -34.77 44.07 -15.89
CA LEU A 213 -36.06 44.46 -15.32
C LEU A 213 -36.07 45.86 -14.67
N GLY A 214 -34.92 46.54 -14.58
CA GLY A 214 -34.79 47.84 -13.90
C GLY A 214 -35.00 47.76 -12.38
N LYS A 215 -34.96 46.56 -11.79
CA LYS A 215 -35.29 46.30 -10.36
C LYS A 215 -34.11 45.71 -9.58
N LEU A 216 -32.87 46.03 -9.99
CA LEU A 216 -31.66 45.48 -9.39
C LEU A 216 -31.58 45.73 -7.88
N ALA A 217 -31.67 46.99 -7.45
CA ALA A 217 -31.55 47.34 -6.03
C ALA A 217 -32.68 46.72 -5.18
N SER A 218 -33.93 46.84 -5.62
CA SER A 218 -35.10 46.37 -4.85
C SER A 218 -35.21 44.85 -4.76
N LEU A 219 -34.83 44.11 -5.80
CA LEU A 219 -34.83 42.64 -5.76
C LEU A 219 -33.62 42.08 -5.00
N SER A 220 -32.45 42.71 -5.11
CA SER A 220 -31.22 42.26 -4.43
C SER A 220 -31.27 42.46 -2.92
N ALA A 221 -32.04 43.46 -2.44
CA ALA A 221 -32.24 43.71 -1.01
C ALA A 221 -33.19 42.71 -0.32
N LYS A 222 -33.84 41.81 -1.07
CA LYS A 222 -34.73 40.81 -0.47
C LYS A 222 -33.91 39.82 0.39
N PRO A 223 -34.40 39.39 1.57
CA PRO A 223 -33.68 38.46 2.44
C PRO A 223 -33.20 37.19 1.73
N THR A 224 -34.06 36.59 0.89
CA THR A 224 -33.72 35.46 0.01
C THR A 224 -32.45 35.73 -0.80
N MET A 225 -32.32 36.90 -1.44
CA MET A 225 -31.14 37.22 -2.28
C MET A 225 -29.90 37.50 -1.43
N ILE A 226 -30.06 38.15 -0.27
CA ILE A 226 -28.96 38.37 0.68
C ILE A 226 -28.34 37.02 1.10
N TYR A 227 -29.16 36.04 1.49
CA TYR A 227 -28.67 34.70 1.82
C TYR A 227 -28.00 34.00 0.63
N GLY A 228 -28.48 34.25 -0.59
CA GLY A 228 -27.83 33.80 -1.83
C GLY A 228 -26.44 34.40 -2.02
N TYR A 229 -26.26 35.71 -1.75
CA TYR A 229 -24.96 36.35 -1.80
C TYR A 229 -24.01 35.86 -0.70
N VAL A 230 -24.51 35.60 0.51
CA VAL A 230 -23.71 34.98 1.57
C VAL A 230 -23.21 33.60 1.13
N ALA A 231 -24.08 32.78 0.54
CA ALA A 231 -23.70 31.47 0.04
C ALA A 231 -22.66 31.56 -1.09
N PHE A 232 -22.85 32.49 -2.03
CA PHE A 232 -21.93 32.69 -3.15
C PHE A 232 -20.57 33.28 -2.70
N ALA A 233 -20.57 34.20 -1.73
CA ALA A 233 -19.35 34.70 -1.11
C ALA A 233 -18.57 33.56 -0.41
N GLY A 234 -19.28 32.66 0.29
CA GLY A 234 -18.72 31.42 0.81
C GLY A 234 -18.07 30.58 -0.29
N ALA A 235 -18.77 30.35 -1.41
CA ALA A 235 -18.22 29.61 -2.55
C ALA A 235 -16.97 30.28 -3.18
N CYS A 236 -16.94 31.61 -3.25
CA CYS A 236 -15.77 32.36 -3.70
C CYS A 236 -14.59 32.18 -2.74
N LEU A 237 -14.82 32.30 -1.43
CA LEU A 237 -13.81 32.07 -0.39
C LEU A 237 -13.23 30.65 -0.49
N LEU A 238 -14.07 29.65 -0.72
CA LEU A 238 -13.64 28.26 -0.93
C LEU A 238 -12.71 28.12 -2.13
N VAL A 239 -13.09 28.65 -3.29
CA VAL A 239 -12.30 28.46 -4.52
C VAL A 239 -10.99 29.23 -4.49
N VAL A 240 -11.01 30.50 -4.07
CA VAL A 240 -9.83 31.36 -4.04
C VAL A 240 -8.79 30.79 -3.05
N SER A 241 -9.19 30.44 -1.84
CA SER A 241 -8.28 29.86 -0.84
C SER A 241 -7.75 28.48 -1.26
N SER A 242 -8.51 27.71 -2.06
CA SER A 242 -8.13 26.38 -2.52
C SER A 242 -7.18 26.38 -3.74
N LEU A 243 -6.85 27.54 -4.31
CA LEU A 243 -5.94 27.61 -5.44
C LEU A 243 -4.54 27.07 -5.05
N PRO A 244 -3.83 26.38 -5.96
CA PRO A 244 -2.54 25.77 -5.64
C PRO A 244 -1.49 26.75 -5.11
N VAL A 245 -1.52 28.01 -5.53
CA VAL A 245 -0.59 29.06 -5.07
C VAL A 245 -0.80 29.32 -3.58
N PHE A 246 -2.03 29.63 -3.16
CA PHE A 246 -2.36 29.91 -1.76
C PHE A 246 -2.14 28.70 -0.85
N ARG A 247 -2.61 27.51 -1.27
CA ARG A 247 -2.53 26.31 -0.43
C ARG A 247 -1.09 25.82 -0.20
N ARG A 248 -0.17 26.07 -1.13
CA ARG A 248 1.24 25.67 -0.97
C ARG A 248 2.01 26.60 -0.02
N VAL A 249 1.66 27.89 0.02
CA VAL A 249 2.38 28.88 0.83
C VAL A 249 1.73 29.06 2.21
N MET A 250 0.39 29.08 2.27
CA MET A 250 -0.37 29.38 3.49
C MET A 250 -1.40 28.28 3.78
N TYR A 251 -0.92 27.05 4.00
CA TYR A 251 -1.80 25.89 4.20
C TYR A 251 -2.75 26.05 5.40
N GLY A 252 -2.27 26.60 6.53
CA GLY A 252 -3.09 26.85 7.72
C GLY A 252 -4.25 27.82 7.45
N THR A 253 -3.96 28.94 6.77
CA THR A 253 -4.97 29.93 6.36
C THR A 253 -5.99 29.32 5.41
N PHE A 254 -5.54 28.54 4.42
CA PHE A 254 -6.43 27.80 3.52
C PHE A 254 -7.42 26.92 4.31
N GLN A 255 -6.94 26.16 5.30
CA GLN A 255 -7.80 25.28 6.09
C GLN A 255 -8.89 26.04 6.84
N ASN A 256 -8.56 27.17 7.45
CA ASN A 256 -9.50 28.01 8.18
C ASN A 256 -10.54 28.65 7.25
N CYS A 257 -10.08 29.26 6.14
CA CYS A 257 -10.97 29.83 5.12
C CYS A 257 -11.89 28.76 4.51
N HIS A 258 -11.40 27.53 4.32
CA HIS A 258 -12.20 26.44 3.79
C HIS A 258 -13.33 26.07 4.75
N PHE A 259 -13.05 25.96 6.05
CA PHE A 259 -14.08 25.67 7.05
C PHE A 259 -15.14 26.78 7.14
N ILE A 260 -14.71 28.04 7.22
CA ILE A 260 -15.60 29.22 7.25
C ILE A 260 -16.44 29.28 5.97
N GLY A 261 -15.82 29.06 4.81
CA GLY A 261 -16.50 29.07 3.52
C GLY A 261 -17.56 27.98 3.39
N VAL A 262 -17.32 26.77 3.89
CA VAL A 262 -18.33 25.70 3.93
C VAL A 262 -19.50 26.11 4.82
N LEU A 263 -19.24 26.65 6.01
CA LEU A 263 -20.29 27.09 6.94
C LEU A 263 -21.16 28.19 6.32
N ALA A 264 -20.54 29.23 5.75
CA ALA A 264 -21.24 30.32 5.08
C ALA A 264 -22.07 29.82 3.90
N MET A 265 -21.52 28.90 3.10
CA MET A 265 -22.23 28.28 1.98
C MET A 265 -23.44 27.46 2.45
N LEU A 266 -23.30 26.60 3.46
CA LEU A 266 -24.37 25.73 3.94
C LEU A 266 -25.51 26.54 4.60
N VAL A 267 -25.18 27.48 5.47
CA VAL A 267 -26.18 28.32 6.17
C VAL A 267 -26.85 29.28 5.18
N GLY A 268 -26.06 29.97 4.35
CA GLY A 268 -26.58 30.88 3.33
C GLY A 268 -27.50 30.15 2.34
N MET A 269 -27.10 28.98 1.84
CA MET A 269 -27.92 28.22 0.90
C MET A 269 -29.20 27.66 1.54
N GLY A 270 -29.13 27.19 2.80
CA GLY A 270 -30.30 26.68 3.53
C GLY A 270 -31.37 27.75 3.79
N LEU A 271 -30.97 29.02 3.88
CA LEU A 271 -31.84 30.18 4.06
C LEU A 271 -32.20 30.88 2.73
N HIS A 272 -31.46 30.60 1.65
CA HIS A 272 -31.72 31.18 0.33
C HIS A 272 -33.06 30.69 -0.25
N VAL A 273 -33.27 29.37 -0.34
CA VAL A 273 -34.50 28.79 -0.92
C VAL A 273 -34.95 27.51 -0.17
N PRO A 274 -36.27 27.28 0.00
CA PRO A 274 -36.76 26.10 0.72
C PRO A 274 -36.31 24.76 0.13
N VAL A 275 -36.19 24.67 -1.20
CA VAL A 275 -35.76 23.45 -1.91
C VAL A 275 -34.32 23.04 -1.56
N ALA A 276 -33.48 23.96 -1.06
CA ALA A 276 -32.11 23.68 -0.68
C ALA A 276 -31.95 23.06 0.70
N LYS A 277 -32.93 23.27 1.60
CA LYS A 277 -32.90 22.75 2.98
C LYS A 277 -32.55 21.25 3.06
N PRO A 278 -33.21 20.32 2.34
CA PRO A 278 -32.87 18.90 2.44
C PRO A 278 -31.42 18.59 2.02
N TRP A 279 -30.91 19.28 1.00
CA TRP A 279 -29.52 19.12 0.55
C TRP A 279 -28.53 19.60 1.62
N MET A 280 -28.80 20.74 2.26
CA MET A 280 -27.93 21.28 3.33
C MET A 280 -27.97 20.42 4.59
N ILE A 281 -29.13 19.88 4.95
CA ILE A 281 -29.28 18.92 6.06
C ILE A 281 -28.48 17.65 5.75
N ALA A 282 -28.59 17.09 4.54
CA ALA A 282 -27.82 15.93 4.12
C ALA A 282 -26.30 16.19 4.19
N SER A 283 -25.84 17.36 3.69
CA SER A 283 -24.46 17.80 3.80
C SER A 283 -23.95 17.87 5.24
N ALA A 284 -24.74 18.49 6.13
CA ALA A 284 -24.40 18.61 7.54
C ALA A 284 -24.34 17.23 8.21
N ALA A 285 -25.31 16.34 7.94
CA ALA A 285 -25.35 14.99 8.46
C ALA A 285 -24.12 14.17 8.06
N ILE A 286 -23.70 14.23 6.78
CA ILE A 286 -22.48 13.56 6.29
C ILE A 286 -21.23 14.08 7.02
N TYR A 287 -21.13 15.40 7.20
CA TYR A 287 -19.99 16.01 7.89
C TYR A 287 -19.93 15.60 9.37
N VAL A 288 -21.05 15.67 10.08
CA VAL A 288 -21.16 15.27 11.49
C VAL A 288 -20.84 13.78 11.65
N PHE A 289 -21.36 12.91 10.78
CA PHE A 289 -21.03 11.49 10.80
C PHE A 289 -19.52 11.26 10.63
N SER A 290 -18.86 11.98 9.71
CA SER A 290 -17.41 11.91 9.57
C SER A 290 -16.68 12.38 10.83
N MET A 291 -17.19 13.38 11.56
CA MET A 291 -16.57 13.83 12.81
C MET A 291 -16.68 12.75 13.89
N ILE A 292 -17.83 12.11 14.03
CA ILE A 292 -18.05 10.99 14.96
C ILE A 292 -17.07 9.86 14.65
N MET A 293 -16.97 9.44 13.37
CA MET A 293 -16.02 8.41 12.94
C MET A 293 -14.56 8.78 13.25
N SER A 294 -14.19 10.04 13.05
CA SER A 294 -12.84 10.55 13.37
C SER A 294 -12.58 10.54 14.88
N ALA A 295 -13.57 10.91 15.70
CA ALA A 295 -13.48 10.88 17.15
C ALA A 295 -13.31 9.44 17.67
N CYS A 296 -14.09 8.48 17.16
CA CYS A 296 -13.97 7.06 17.50
C CYS A 296 -12.59 6.47 17.17
N LYS A 297 -11.91 7.01 16.16
CA LYS A 297 -10.54 6.66 15.72
C LYS A 297 -9.42 7.39 16.47
N THR A 298 -9.75 8.32 17.37
CA THR A 298 -8.75 9.13 18.08
C THR A 298 -8.30 8.45 19.38
N ARG A 299 -6.99 8.42 19.64
CA ARG A 299 -6.38 7.84 20.84
C ARG A 299 -5.36 8.78 21.44
N PHE A 300 -5.39 8.93 22.75
CA PHE A 300 -4.35 9.61 23.51
C PHE A 300 -3.34 8.58 24.01
N ALA A 301 -2.06 8.84 23.79
CA ALA A 301 -0.99 7.93 24.18
C ALA A 301 0.28 8.69 24.54
N ARG A 302 1.17 8.03 25.29
CA ARG A 302 2.53 8.53 25.52
C ARG A 302 3.43 7.99 24.41
N ALA A 303 4.14 8.90 23.73
CA ALA A 303 5.14 8.59 22.74
C ALA A 303 6.55 8.77 23.30
N GLU A 304 7.47 7.94 22.84
CA GLU A 304 8.91 8.14 22.95
C GLU A 304 9.40 8.78 21.65
N LEU A 305 9.93 9.99 21.75
CA LEU A 305 10.54 10.75 20.67
C LEU A 305 12.04 10.51 20.72
N VAL A 306 12.60 10.08 19.60
CA VAL A 306 14.04 9.83 19.45
C VAL A 306 14.57 10.68 18.31
N ALA A 307 15.36 11.71 18.61
CA ALA A 307 16.00 12.55 17.60
C ALA A 307 17.31 11.90 17.14
N LEU A 308 17.46 11.71 15.83
CA LEU A 308 18.65 11.13 15.20
C LEU A 308 19.54 12.24 14.65
N GLY A 309 20.62 12.55 15.39
CA GLY A 309 21.58 13.64 15.14
C GLY A 309 22.14 13.69 13.72
N GLY A 310 22.39 12.53 13.10
CA GLY A 310 22.98 12.45 11.76
C GLY A 310 22.03 12.66 10.58
N CYS A 311 20.71 12.66 10.77
CA CYS A 311 19.77 12.72 9.65
C CYS A 311 18.55 13.62 9.89
N THR A 312 18.60 14.44 10.94
CA THR A 312 17.54 15.39 11.34
C THR A 312 16.15 14.75 11.28
N THR A 313 16.06 13.52 11.78
CA THR A 313 14.83 12.72 11.74
C THR A 313 14.46 12.34 13.16
N THR A 314 13.19 12.52 13.50
CA THR A 314 12.61 12.09 14.76
C THR A 314 11.88 10.77 14.55
N LEU A 315 12.30 9.73 15.24
CA LEU A 315 11.56 8.48 15.38
C LEU A 315 10.56 8.64 16.53
N ILE A 316 9.30 8.32 16.28
CA ILE A 316 8.20 8.49 17.23
C ILE A 316 7.62 7.11 17.49
N THR A 317 7.88 6.56 18.67
CA THR A 317 7.41 5.23 19.06
C THR A 317 6.30 5.37 20.08
N ILE A 318 5.13 4.80 19.80
CA ILE A 318 3.97 4.78 20.68
C ILE A 318 3.74 3.34 21.14
N PRO A 319 4.36 2.91 22.26
CA PRO A 319 4.31 1.53 22.72
C PRO A 319 2.90 1.11 23.18
N GLY A 320 2.09 2.07 23.61
CA GLY A 320 0.72 1.81 24.08
C GLY A 320 -0.26 1.41 22.96
N ILE A 321 0.11 1.54 21.68
CA ILE A 321 -0.73 1.16 20.54
C ILE A 321 0.00 0.06 19.78
N THR A 322 -0.51 -1.16 19.82
CA THR A 322 0.18 -2.34 19.23
C THR A 322 -0.57 -2.96 18.07
N THR A 323 -1.89 -2.77 17.98
CA THR A 323 -2.72 -3.30 16.88
C THR A 323 -3.70 -2.26 16.36
N GLY A 324 -4.43 -2.62 15.29
CA GLY A 324 -5.54 -1.83 14.79
C GLY A 324 -5.28 -1.04 13.52
N TRP A 325 -4.21 -1.37 12.79
CA TRP A 325 -3.89 -0.81 11.47
C TRP A 325 -3.42 -1.92 10.53
N ARG A 326 -3.32 -1.61 9.25
CA ARG A 326 -2.71 -2.42 8.19
C ARG A 326 -1.41 -1.76 7.75
N ALA A 327 -0.41 -2.55 7.39
CA ALA A 327 0.83 -2.02 6.85
C ALA A 327 0.56 -1.13 5.62
N GLY A 328 1.25 0.01 5.56
CA GLY A 328 1.04 1.04 4.54
C GLY A 328 -0.01 2.10 4.88
N GLN A 329 -0.79 1.95 5.95
CA GLN A 329 -1.68 3.00 6.45
C GLN A 329 -0.94 4.14 7.14
N HIS A 330 -1.62 5.28 7.27
CA HIS A 330 -1.11 6.46 7.97
C HIS A 330 -2.05 6.89 9.10
N VAL A 331 -1.50 7.64 10.04
CA VAL A 331 -2.24 8.30 11.13
C VAL A 331 -1.97 9.80 11.09
N ARG A 332 -2.82 10.59 11.75
CA ARG A 332 -2.52 11.99 12.02
C ARG A 332 -2.04 12.13 13.44
N LEU A 333 -0.88 12.74 13.61
CA LEU A 333 -0.26 12.94 14.90
C LEU A 333 -0.41 14.39 15.35
N ARG A 334 -0.78 14.58 16.61
CA ARG A 334 -0.58 15.81 17.37
C ARG A 334 0.33 15.52 18.53
N VAL A 335 1.26 16.43 18.82
CA VAL A 335 2.19 16.29 19.94
C VAL A 335 1.96 17.45 20.89
N PHE A 336 1.60 17.14 22.13
CA PHE A 336 1.47 18.13 23.17
C PHE A 336 2.88 18.53 23.62
N GLY A 337 3.24 19.80 23.44
CA GLY A 337 4.56 20.34 23.84
C GLY A 337 5.35 21.06 22.75
N ILE A 338 4.96 20.96 21.46
CA ILE A 338 5.63 21.66 20.35
C ILE A 338 5.44 23.19 20.40
N GLY A 339 4.39 23.67 21.10
CA GLY A 339 4.08 25.09 21.30
C GLY A 339 2.57 25.37 21.24
N VAL A 340 2.11 26.42 21.95
CA VAL A 340 0.67 26.71 22.19
C VAL A 340 -0.12 26.87 20.89
N SER A 341 0.45 27.50 19.85
CA SER A 341 -0.18 27.67 18.53
C SER A 341 -0.30 26.38 17.73
N ASN A 342 0.61 25.41 17.93
CA ASN A 342 0.73 24.21 17.09
C ASN A 342 0.11 22.96 17.75
N VAL A 343 -0.40 23.06 18.99
CA VAL A 343 -1.12 21.96 19.67
C VAL A 343 -2.37 21.53 18.88
N PHE A 344 -2.98 22.47 18.17
CA PHE A 344 -4.18 22.22 17.37
C PHE A 344 -3.89 21.79 15.93
N GLU A 345 -2.62 21.59 15.56
CA GLU A 345 -2.22 21.09 14.25
C GLU A 345 -2.02 19.57 14.30
N ALA A 346 -2.61 18.88 13.32
CA ALA A 346 -2.43 17.44 13.15
C ALA A 346 -1.74 17.16 11.82
N HIS A 347 -0.65 16.41 11.84
CA HIS A 347 0.13 16.12 10.64
C HIS A 347 0.05 14.63 10.28
N PRO A 348 -0.15 14.29 9.00
CA PRO A 348 -0.22 12.90 8.57
C PRO A 348 1.17 12.27 8.53
N PHE A 349 1.32 11.09 9.13
CA PHE A 349 2.52 10.27 9.07
C PHE A 349 2.17 8.81 8.78
N THR A 350 2.87 8.22 7.82
CA THR A 350 2.77 6.80 7.51
C THR A 350 3.32 5.97 8.66
N ILE A 351 2.60 4.91 9.03
CA ILE A 351 3.07 3.98 10.05
C ILE A 351 4.22 3.18 9.47
N ALA A 352 5.38 3.26 10.10
CA ALA A 352 6.62 2.60 9.68
C ALA A 352 6.76 1.17 10.23
N SER A 353 5.88 0.79 11.16
CA SER A 353 5.86 -0.52 11.80
C SER A 353 4.68 -1.39 11.35
N ALA A 354 4.90 -2.70 11.35
CA ALA A 354 3.81 -3.67 11.23
C ALA A 354 2.97 -3.72 12.52
N PRO A 355 1.70 -4.12 12.44
CA PRO A 355 0.92 -4.43 13.65
C PRO A 355 1.61 -5.52 14.46
N ASP A 356 1.43 -5.51 15.78
CA ASP A 356 2.05 -6.43 16.75
C ASP A 356 3.59 -6.43 16.82
N SER A 357 4.25 -5.46 16.20
CA SER A 357 5.72 -5.37 16.17
C SER A 357 6.36 -4.61 17.34
N GLY A 358 5.63 -4.44 18.46
CA GLY A 358 6.13 -3.75 19.66
C GLY A 358 5.72 -2.28 19.79
N GLY A 359 4.88 -1.77 18.88
CA GLY A 359 4.28 -0.45 18.99
C GLY A 359 4.04 0.22 17.63
N LEU A 360 3.32 1.34 17.66
CA LEU A 360 3.12 2.17 16.48
C LEU A 360 4.32 3.10 16.32
N VAL A 361 5.06 2.95 15.22
CA VAL A 361 6.28 3.71 14.94
C VAL A 361 6.04 4.66 13.77
N LEU A 362 6.39 5.93 13.94
CA LEU A 362 6.36 6.96 12.89
C LEU A 362 7.76 7.55 12.71
N MET A 363 8.05 8.05 11.51
CA MET A 363 9.30 8.76 11.22
C MET A 363 8.96 10.14 10.67
N ALA A 364 9.49 11.19 11.32
CA ALA A 364 9.31 12.57 10.90
C ALA A 364 10.66 13.19 10.58
N LYS A 365 10.89 13.50 9.31
CA LYS A 365 12.08 14.24 8.89
C LYS A 365 11.84 15.74 9.11
N ALA A 366 12.79 16.43 9.73
CA ALA A 366 12.78 17.89 9.86
C ALA A 366 12.96 18.55 8.49
N VAL A 367 11.87 19.07 7.94
CA VAL A 367 11.82 19.74 6.62
C VAL A 367 10.93 21.00 6.65
N GLY A 368 9.90 21.00 7.49
CA GLY A 368 9.05 22.16 7.73
C GLY A 368 9.05 22.59 9.19
N ASP A 369 8.52 23.79 9.42
CA ASP A 369 8.39 24.45 10.72
C ASP A 369 7.90 23.53 11.84
N TRP A 370 6.84 22.75 11.62
CA TRP A 370 6.30 21.84 12.62
C TRP A 370 7.25 20.67 12.92
N THR A 371 7.85 20.08 11.87
CA THR A 371 8.76 18.93 12.01
C THR A 371 10.12 19.31 12.59
N GLU A 372 10.59 20.53 12.33
CA GLU A 372 11.81 21.09 12.92
C GLU A 372 11.61 21.31 14.42
N LYS A 373 10.50 21.95 14.83
CA LYS A 373 10.15 22.10 16.25
C LYS A 373 9.97 20.76 16.95
N LEU A 374 9.40 19.75 16.27
CA LEU A 374 9.32 18.39 16.82
C LEU A 374 10.72 17.80 17.06
N TYR A 375 11.66 18.02 16.15
CA TYR A 375 13.04 17.58 16.30
C TYR A 375 13.74 18.30 17.45
N GLU A 376 13.61 19.62 17.54
CA GLU A 376 14.12 20.43 18.65
C GLU A 376 13.53 19.99 20.00
N LEU A 377 12.22 19.74 20.05
CA LEU A 377 11.54 19.23 21.24
C LEU A 377 12.18 17.94 21.73
N ALA A 378 12.54 17.04 20.81
CA ALA A 378 13.17 15.77 21.13
C ALA A 378 14.68 15.89 21.45
N ALA A 379 15.38 16.88 20.88
CA ALA A 379 16.83 17.02 20.97
C ALA A 379 17.34 17.95 22.08
N SER A 380 16.61 19.03 22.42
CA SER A 380 17.18 20.15 23.19
C SER A 380 16.29 20.72 24.31
N GLY A 381 15.11 20.15 24.58
CA GLY A 381 14.21 20.64 25.63
C GLY A 381 14.46 20.03 27.02
N GLU A 382 13.90 20.64 28.08
CA GLU A 382 13.84 20.04 29.42
C GLU A 382 13.26 18.62 29.36
N GLY A 383 14.01 17.65 29.90
CA GLY A 383 13.68 16.23 29.84
C GLY A 383 14.17 15.47 28.61
N ALA A 384 14.94 16.10 27.71
CA ALA A 384 15.70 15.39 26.68
C ALA A 384 16.94 14.72 27.30
N GLN A 385 17.08 13.41 27.10
CA GLN A 385 18.21 12.64 27.58
C GLN A 385 19.07 12.19 26.40
N ARG A 386 20.37 12.51 26.44
CA ARG A 386 21.33 12.03 25.44
C ARG A 386 21.58 10.55 25.65
N ASP A 387 21.47 9.77 24.58
CA ASP A 387 21.91 8.38 24.56
C ASP A 387 23.41 8.36 24.23
N THR A 388 24.22 7.86 25.17
CA THR A 388 25.69 7.81 25.05
C THR A 388 26.18 6.49 24.43
N SER A 389 25.28 5.58 24.05
CA SER A 389 25.65 4.27 23.47
C SER A 389 26.32 4.36 22.10
N ASP A 390 25.98 5.38 21.30
CA ASP A 390 26.62 5.68 20.03
C ASP A 390 26.86 7.21 19.90
N PRO A 391 28.07 7.68 20.29
CA PRO A 391 28.39 9.11 20.26
C PRO A 391 28.33 9.74 18.86
N GLU A 392 28.56 8.95 17.80
CA GLU A 392 28.61 9.42 16.41
C GLU A 392 27.20 9.66 15.84
N LEU A 393 26.20 8.90 16.29
CA LEU A 393 24.83 9.02 15.79
C LEU A 393 24.07 10.19 16.44
N GLY A 394 24.51 10.64 17.62
CA GLY A 394 23.98 11.81 18.33
C GLY A 394 22.49 11.66 18.68
N VAL A 395 22.14 10.58 19.39
CA VAL A 395 20.74 10.21 19.68
C VAL A 395 20.25 10.88 20.96
N TRP A 396 19.05 11.46 20.89
CA TRP A 396 18.36 12.07 22.04
C TRP A 396 16.98 11.48 22.21
N LYS A 397 16.55 11.28 23.46
CA LYS A 397 15.28 10.64 23.81
C LYS A 397 14.43 11.55 24.69
N ARG A 398 13.13 11.59 24.44
CA ARG A 398 12.14 12.32 25.26
C ARG A 398 10.77 11.64 25.23
N ARG A 399 10.05 11.69 26.35
CA ARG A 399 8.63 11.28 26.39
C ARG A 399 7.71 12.48 26.17
N ALA A 400 6.69 12.31 25.34
CA ALA A 400 5.67 13.33 25.09
C ALA A 400 4.26 12.72 25.08
N MET A 401 3.26 13.48 25.50
CA MET A 401 1.86 13.09 25.28
C MET A 401 1.51 13.39 23.82
N VAL A 402 0.80 12.47 23.17
CA VAL A 402 0.37 12.61 21.78
C VAL A 402 -1.09 12.24 21.61
N MET A 403 -1.72 12.86 20.62
CA MET A 403 -3.04 12.47 20.13
C MET A 403 -2.88 11.89 18.72
N VAL A 404 -3.31 10.64 18.55
CA VAL A 404 -3.18 9.86 17.33
C VAL A 404 -4.58 9.63 16.77
N GLU A 405 -4.82 10.09 15.55
CA GLU A 405 -6.10 9.91 14.86
C GLU A 405 -5.90 8.99 13.65
N GLY A 406 -6.61 7.86 13.59
CA GLY A 406 -6.56 6.93 12.47
C GLY A 406 -6.88 5.49 12.86
N PRO A 407 -6.53 4.51 12.02
CA PRO A 407 -5.75 4.62 10.79
C PRO A 407 -6.56 5.10 9.56
N TYR A 408 -5.83 5.57 8.54
CA TYR A 408 -6.35 6.04 7.26
C TYR A 408 -5.50 5.54 6.07
N GLY A 409 -6.12 5.53 4.88
CA GLY A 409 -5.45 5.16 3.63
C GLY A 409 -5.03 3.68 3.59
N GLY A 410 -3.86 3.43 3.00
CA GLY A 410 -3.30 2.09 2.79
C GLY A 410 -3.68 1.50 1.43
N LEU A 411 -3.41 0.22 1.25
CA LEU A 411 -3.52 -0.49 -0.03
C LEU A 411 -4.96 -0.85 -0.45
N GLY A 412 -5.97 -0.26 0.18
CA GLY A 412 -7.37 -0.58 -0.08
C GLY A 412 -7.68 -2.07 0.05
N HIS A 413 -8.31 -2.67 -0.96
CA HIS A 413 -8.61 -4.10 -0.98
C HIS A 413 -7.43 -5.00 -1.36
N THR A 414 -6.30 -4.44 -1.80
CA THR A 414 -5.13 -5.23 -2.16
C THR A 414 -4.53 -5.86 -0.89
N LEU A 415 -4.29 -7.17 -0.96
CA LEU A 415 -3.67 -7.97 0.10
C LEU A 415 -2.29 -8.42 -0.37
N PRO A 416 -1.19 -7.74 0.05
CA PRO A 416 0.17 -8.12 -0.35
C PRO A 416 0.54 -9.56 -0.02
N THR A 417 -0.10 -10.14 1.01
CA THR A 417 0.08 -11.53 1.43
C THR A 417 -0.39 -12.56 0.40
N SER A 418 -1.25 -12.18 -0.56
CA SER A 418 -1.71 -13.05 -1.65
C SER A 418 -0.69 -13.20 -2.78
N PHE A 419 0.26 -12.26 -2.89
CA PHE A 419 1.21 -12.22 -4.00
C PHE A 419 2.42 -13.12 -3.76
N SER A 420 2.92 -13.74 -4.83
CA SER A 420 4.08 -14.63 -4.77
C SER A 420 5.41 -13.88 -4.63
N SER A 421 5.47 -12.64 -5.10
CA SER A 421 6.67 -11.79 -5.04
C SER A 421 6.29 -10.32 -4.90
N LEU A 422 6.98 -9.60 -4.02
CA LEU A 422 6.74 -8.18 -3.75
C LEU A 422 7.98 -7.37 -4.10
N ILE A 423 7.79 -6.24 -4.76
CA ILE A 423 8.83 -5.23 -5.01
C ILE A 423 8.37 -3.92 -4.36
N LEU A 424 9.13 -3.46 -3.36
CA LEU A 424 8.82 -2.28 -2.57
C LEU A 424 9.86 -1.19 -2.89
N MET A 425 9.50 -0.27 -3.77
CA MET A 425 10.32 0.86 -4.20
C MET A 425 10.11 2.04 -3.25
N ALA A 426 11.14 2.43 -2.51
CA ALA A 426 11.12 3.54 -1.57
C ALA A 426 12.11 4.64 -1.98
N GLY A 427 11.69 5.89 -1.92
CA GLY A 427 12.57 7.05 -2.10
C GLY A 427 12.53 7.98 -0.89
N GLY A 428 13.70 8.28 -0.31
CA GLY A 428 13.81 9.16 0.86
C GLY A 428 12.97 8.66 2.04
N SER A 429 12.05 9.49 2.54
CA SER A 429 11.12 9.16 3.64
C SER A 429 10.04 8.15 3.27
N GLY A 430 9.86 7.84 1.98
CA GLY A 430 8.95 6.79 1.50
C GLY A 430 9.30 5.38 1.99
N ILE A 431 10.46 5.20 2.63
CA ILE A 431 10.86 3.96 3.31
C ILE A 431 9.89 3.55 4.41
N THR A 432 9.22 4.51 5.06
CA THR A 432 8.23 4.23 6.12
C THR A 432 7.14 3.27 5.64
N HIS A 433 6.51 3.57 4.50
CA HIS A 433 5.50 2.72 3.88
C HIS A 433 6.03 1.32 3.56
N SER A 434 7.19 1.26 2.91
CA SER A 434 7.77 0.01 2.42
C SER A 434 8.30 -0.88 3.56
N LEU A 435 8.83 -0.27 4.62
CA LEU A 435 9.34 -0.97 5.80
C LEU A 435 8.19 -1.63 6.57
N ALA A 436 7.06 -0.94 6.75
CA ALA A 436 5.89 -1.52 7.40
C ALA A 436 5.38 -2.76 6.64
N LEU A 437 5.32 -2.70 5.31
CA LEU A 437 4.92 -3.83 4.46
C LEU A 437 5.91 -4.99 4.55
N ALA A 438 7.21 -4.72 4.44
CA ALA A 438 8.24 -5.75 4.57
C ALA A 438 8.18 -6.41 5.95
N GLN A 439 8.03 -5.62 7.02
CA GLN A 439 7.96 -6.13 8.38
C GLN A 439 6.72 -7.01 8.59
N ASP A 440 5.55 -6.59 8.08
CA ASP A 440 4.30 -7.35 8.21
C ASP A 440 4.40 -8.71 7.52
N ILE A 441 4.91 -8.74 6.29
CA ILE A 441 5.10 -9.97 5.52
C ILE A 441 6.09 -10.92 6.20
N ILE A 442 7.22 -10.42 6.71
CA ILE A 442 8.22 -11.26 7.38
C ILE A 442 7.72 -11.79 8.73
N GLN A 443 7.00 -10.97 9.50
CA GLN A 443 6.44 -11.40 10.79
C GLN A 443 5.32 -12.42 10.64
N ARG A 444 4.51 -12.29 9.58
CA ARG A 444 3.39 -13.21 9.31
C ARG A 444 3.82 -14.46 8.54
N SER A 445 4.96 -14.46 7.84
CA SER A 445 5.41 -15.62 7.05
C SER A 445 5.43 -16.95 7.82
N PRO A 446 5.85 -17.03 9.09
CA PRO A 446 5.82 -18.26 9.87
C PRO A 446 4.43 -18.87 10.10
N SER A 447 3.37 -18.07 10.01
CA SER A 447 1.99 -18.55 10.22
C SER A 447 1.43 -19.32 9.02
N GLY A 448 2.01 -19.17 7.82
CA GLY A 448 1.49 -19.77 6.58
C GLY A 448 0.51 -18.89 5.81
N VAL A 449 0.05 -17.77 6.37
CA VAL A 449 -0.90 -16.83 5.71
C VAL A 449 -0.28 -15.97 4.61
N VAL A 450 0.98 -16.23 4.23
CA VAL A 450 1.76 -15.42 3.30
C VAL A 450 2.17 -16.29 2.11
N ALA A 451 1.69 -15.94 0.91
CA ALA A 451 2.08 -16.59 -0.33
C ALA A 451 3.48 -16.15 -0.79
N ALA A 452 3.90 -14.94 -0.41
CA ALA A 452 5.15 -14.34 -0.83
C ALA A 452 6.36 -15.26 -0.58
N ARG A 453 7.20 -15.39 -1.59
CA ARG A 453 8.49 -16.12 -1.54
C ARG A 453 9.66 -15.17 -1.48
N THR A 454 9.50 -13.96 -2.03
CA THR A 454 10.52 -12.92 -2.06
C THR A 454 9.88 -11.55 -1.84
N VAL A 455 10.56 -10.74 -1.02
CA VAL A 455 10.29 -9.32 -0.84
C VAL A 455 11.56 -8.56 -1.20
N ASP A 456 11.50 -7.76 -2.25
CA ASP A 456 12.59 -6.89 -2.71
C ASP A 456 12.33 -5.46 -2.27
N LEU A 457 13.00 -5.05 -1.19
CA LEU A 457 12.95 -3.67 -0.70
C LEU A 457 14.06 -2.85 -1.35
N VAL A 458 13.70 -2.01 -2.32
CA VAL A 458 14.63 -1.13 -3.03
C VAL A 458 14.50 0.28 -2.47
N TRP A 459 15.51 0.74 -1.73
CA TRP A 459 15.50 2.05 -1.08
C TRP A 459 16.51 3.00 -1.72
N VAL A 460 16.02 4.10 -2.28
CA VAL A 460 16.83 5.16 -2.90
C VAL A 460 16.97 6.33 -1.91
N VAL A 461 18.19 6.62 -1.50
CA VAL A 461 18.54 7.74 -0.61
C VAL A 461 19.50 8.70 -1.28
N ARG A 462 19.48 9.97 -0.83
CA ARG A 462 20.45 10.96 -1.30
C ARG A 462 21.80 10.76 -0.66
N VAL A 463 21.84 10.68 0.67
CA VAL A 463 23.08 10.68 1.46
C VAL A 463 23.13 9.42 2.32
N GLU A 464 24.32 8.86 2.47
CA GLU A 464 24.60 7.67 3.27
C GLU A 464 24.18 7.83 4.74
N GLN A 465 24.39 8.99 5.34
CA GLN A 465 24.07 9.27 6.75
C GLN A 465 22.58 9.06 7.08
N THR A 466 21.68 9.34 6.13
CA THR A 466 20.24 9.06 6.26
C THR A 466 19.97 7.57 6.34
N ALA A 467 20.70 6.76 5.58
CA ALA A 467 20.57 5.31 5.63
C ALA A 467 21.17 4.72 6.91
N ARG A 468 22.33 5.22 7.36
CA ARG A 468 22.99 4.75 8.59
C ARG A 468 22.08 4.79 9.81
N ALA A 469 21.28 5.85 9.96
CA ALA A 469 20.40 6.02 11.11
C ALA A 469 19.28 4.96 11.23
N ILE A 470 18.82 4.40 10.11
CA ILE A 470 17.73 3.39 10.06
C ILE A 470 18.29 1.97 9.82
N LEU A 471 19.56 1.87 9.46
CA LEU A 471 20.23 0.62 9.13
C LEU A 471 20.14 -0.47 10.22
N PRO A 472 20.21 -0.16 11.54
CA PRO A 472 20.05 -1.18 12.57
C PRO A 472 18.69 -1.87 12.51
N SER A 473 17.61 -1.11 12.30
CA SER A 473 16.25 -1.65 12.19
C SER A 473 16.09 -2.53 10.95
N ILE A 474 16.66 -2.12 9.80
CA ILE A 474 16.66 -2.91 8.57
C ILE A 474 17.47 -4.20 8.75
N THR A 475 18.64 -4.11 9.38
CA THR A 475 19.51 -5.26 9.63
C THR A 475 18.86 -6.27 10.56
N ALA A 476 18.18 -5.79 11.62
CA ALA A 476 17.39 -6.64 12.50
C ALA A 476 16.30 -7.39 11.74
N LEU A 477 15.55 -6.71 10.88
CA LEU A 477 14.50 -7.33 10.06
C LEU A 477 15.06 -8.38 9.08
N VAL A 478 16.17 -8.08 8.41
CA VAL A 478 16.87 -9.04 7.53
C VAL A 478 17.38 -10.25 8.32
N SER A 479 17.90 -10.04 9.52
CA SER A 479 18.37 -11.12 10.39
C SER A 479 17.22 -12.05 10.83
N GLN A 480 16.04 -11.47 11.11
CA GLN A 480 14.82 -12.21 11.43
C GLN A 480 14.36 -13.06 10.24
N ALA A 481 14.32 -12.48 9.04
CA ALA A 481 13.97 -13.19 7.81
C ALA A 481 14.95 -14.36 7.54
N ARG A 482 16.27 -14.12 7.67
CA ARG A 482 17.30 -15.17 7.56
C ARG A 482 17.13 -16.30 8.56
N ALA A 483 16.80 -15.97 9.81
CA ALA A 483 16.60 -16.96 10.86
C ALA A 483 15.38 -17.85 10.56
N TRP A 484 14.29 -17.24 10.09
CA TRP A 484 13.10 -17.96 9.63
C TRP A 484 13.40 -18.86 8.43
N GLU A 485 14.10 -18.35 7.41
CA GLU A 485 14.52 -19.14 6.26
C GLU A 485 15.33 -20.38 6.67
N ARG A 486 16.35 -20.20 7.52
CA ARG A 486 17.15 -21.33 8.03
C ARG A 486 16.29 -22.37 8.76
N LYS A 487 15.34 -21.92 9.57
CA LYS A 487 14.42 -22.82 10.30
C LYS A 487 13.54 -23.61 9.32
N ALA A 488 12.93 -22.94 8.34
CA ALA A 488 12.09 -23.58 7.34
C ALA A 488 12.88 -24.56 6.46
N LEU A 489 14.09 -24.19 6.03
CA LEU A 489 14.98 -25.05 5.25
C LEU A 489 15.42 -26.28 6.05
N ALA A 490 15.78 -26.13 7.32
CA ALA A 490 16.13 -27.24 8.19
C ALA A 490 14.94 -28.18 8.44
N ALA A 491 13.73 -27.63 8.62
CA ALA A 491 12.52 -28.41 8.78
C ALA A 491 12.16 -29.19 7.50
N ARG A 492 12.33 -28.56 6.33
CA ARG A 492 12.13 -29.20 5.02
C ARG A 492 13.08 -30.38 4.81
N LYS A 493 14.36 -30.25 5.21
CA LYS A 493 15.32 -31.38 5.20
C LYS A 493 14.83 -32.55 6.05
N ARG A 494 14.08 -32.27 7.11
CA ARG A 494 13.49 -33.27 8.02
C ARG A 494 12.07 -33.72 7.61
N ARG A 495 11.60 -33.34 6.41
CA ARG A 495 10.24 -33.60 5.91
C ARG A 495 9.11 -33.18 6.87
N LYS A 496 9.36 -32.17 7.71
CA LYS A 496 8.31 -31.58 8.56
C LYS A 496 7.48 -30.60 7.75
N ASP A 497 6.17 -30.60 7.98
CA ASP A 497 5.25 -29.65 7.38
C ASP A 497 5.43 -28.27 8.02
N VAL A 498 6.08 -27.36 7.30
CA VAL A 498 6.36 -26.00 7.76
C VAL A 498 6.02 -25.02 6.65
N ALA A 499 5.46 -23.88 7.03
CA ALA A 499 5.19 -22.78 6.12
C ALA A 499 6.43 -22.43 5.29
N MET A 500 6.20 -22.18 4.01
CA MET A 500 7.27 -21.86 3.07
C MET A 500 7.93 -20.53 3.44
N PRO A 501 9.26 -20.43 3.35
CA PRO A 501 9.97 -19.25 3.80
C PRO A 501 9.82 -18.07 2.83
N THR A 502 9.77 -16.87 3.40
CA THR A 502 9.85 -15.60 2.64
C THR A 502 11.25 -15.01 2.78
N ALA A 503 11.92 -14.75 1.67
CA ALA A 503 13.21 -14.08 1.66
C ALA A 503 13.07 -12.55 1.56
N LEU A 504 13.76 -11.80 2.42
CA LEU A 504 13.83 -10.34 2.38
C LEU A 504 15.17 -9.88 1.79
N ARG A 505 15.13 -9.25 0.61
CA ARG A 505 16.29 -8.67 -0.07
C ARG A 505 16.20 -7.15 -0.02
N VAL A 506 17.16 -6.52 0.63
CA VAL A 506 17.23 -5.07 0.76
C VAL A 506 18.35 -4.53 -0.12
N HIS A 507 17.99 -3.59 -0.97
CA HIS A 507 18.87 -2.93 -1.92
C HIS A 507 18.86 -1.41 -1.64
N ILE A 508 19.94 -0.89 -1.06
CA ILE A 508 20.07 0.54 -0.73
C ILE A 508 20.86 1.22 -1.86
N PHE A 509 20.26 2.18 -2.54
CA PHE A 509 20.88 2.98 -3.59
C PHE A 509 21.19 4.37 -3.06
N VAL A 510 22.47 4.74 -3.00
CA VAL A 510 22.91 6.08 -2.59
C VAL A 510 23.25 6.91 -3.81
N THR A 511 22.52 8.02 -4.00
CA THR A 511 22.59 8.83 -5.23
C THR A 511 23.62 9.97 -5.17
N ARG A 512 23.99 10.46 -3.99
CA ARG A 512 25.08 11.44 -3.79
C ARG A 512 26.22 10.82 -2.99
N VAL A 513 27.13 10.17 -3.70
CA VAL A 513 28.40 9.68 -3.14
C VAL A 513 29.53 10.14 -4.06
N PRO A 514 30.50 10.93 -3.57
CA PRO A 514 31.69 11.27 -4.35
C PRO A 514 32.40 10.00 -4.82
N HIS A 515 32.93 9.99 -6.04
CA HIS A 515 33.56 8.79 -6.61
C HIS A 515 34.76 8.30 -5.78
N SER A 516 35.41 9.23 -5.06
CA SER A 516 36.55 9.00 -4.18
C SER A 516 36.20 8.38 -2.82
N SER A 517 34.94 8.45 -2.37
CA SER A 517 34.55 7.98 -1.02
C SER A 517 34.08 6.52 -1.04
N PRO A 518 34.68 5.59 -0.26
CA PRO A 518 34.17 4.22 -0.15
C PRO A 518 32.76 4.24 0.46
N LEU A 519 31.83 3.48 -0.13
CA LEU A 519 30.51 3.29 0.46
C LEU A 519 30.65 2.28 1.61
N THR A 520 30.59 2.74 2.85
CA THR A 520 30.85 1.90 4.04
C THR A 520 29.57 1.46 4.77
N LEU A 521 28.40 1.68 4.16
CA LEU A 521 27.09 1.34 4.73
C LEU A 521 26.96 -0.11 5.20
N VAL A 522 27.46 -1.08 4.44
CA VAL A 522 27.30 -2.50 4.76
C VAL A 522 28.68 -3.10 5.01
N PRO A 523 28.98 -3.57 6.23
CA PRO A 523 30.27 -4.16 6.57
C PRO A 523 30.65 -5.29 5.60
N GLY A 524 31.87 -5.25 5.05
CA GLY A 524 32.39 -6.28 4.14
C GLY A 524 31.99 -6.17 2.67
N GLN A 525 31.18 -5.19 2.27
CA GLN A 525 30.82 -4.96 0.86
C GLN A 525 31.69 -3.83 0.26
N ARG A 526 32.48 -4.11 -0.79
CA ARG A 526 33.13 -3.05 -1.58
C ARG A 526 32.05 -2.36 -2.45
N GLY A 527 31.80 -1.07 -2.23
CA GLY A 527 30.76 -0.31 -2.92
C GLY A 527 30.95 -0.23 -4.44
N GLY A 528 30.20 -1.03 -5.20
CA GLY A 528 30.16 -1.01 -6.66
C GLY A 528 28.94 -0.28 -7.23
N THR A 529 28.97 0.05 -8.52
CA THR A 529 27.77 0.39 -9.29
C THR A 529 26.91 -0.86 -9.47
N TYR A 530 25.58 -0.72 -9.52
CA TYR A 530 24.67 -1.86 -9.66
C TYR A 530 25.02 -2.74 -10.88
N ASP A 531 25.26 -2.13 -12.04
CA ASP A 531 25.64 -2.86 -13.26
C ASP A 531 26.97 -3.59 -13.13
N ARG A 532 27.94 -3.01 -12.41
CA ARG A 532 29.22 -3.68 -12.14
C ARG A 532 29.04 -4.81 -11.14
N ALA A 533 28.21 -4.66 -10.11
CA ALA A 533 27.94 -5.73 -9.15
C ALA A 533 27.19 -6.90 -9.80
N VAL A 534 26.28 -6.60 -10.72
CA VAL A 534 25.59 -7.60 -11.55
C VAL A 534 26.60 -8.27 -12.49
N ARG A 535 27.37 -7.51 -13.29
CA ARG A 535 28.40 -8.03 -14.22
C ARG A 535 29.55 -8.77 -13.52
N GLU A 536 30.01 -8.32 -12.36
CA GLU A 536 31.09 -8.97 -11.61
C GLU A 536 30.62 -10.30 -11.01
N LYS A 537 29.37 -10.34 -10.54
CA LYS A 537 28.72 -11.57 -10.11
C LYS A 537 28.52 -12.53 -11.29
N ASP A 538 28.19 -12.02 -12.47
CA ASP A 538 28.11 -12.79 -13.70
C ASP A 538 29.50 -13.30 -14.16
N SER A 539 30.55 -12.50 -13.99
CA SER A 539 31.92 -12.84 -14.41
C SER A 539 32.58 -13.93 -13.54
N LYS A 540 32.25 -13.99 -12.24
CA LYS A 540 32.75 -15.03 -11.31
C LYS A 540 32.05 -16.38 -11.48
N LEU A 541 31.01 -16.43 -12.30
CA LEU A 541 30.22 -17.64 -12.60
C LEU A 541 30.50 -18.19 -14.00
N MET A 542 31.39 -17.55 -14.76
CA MET A 542 31.97 -18.09 -15.99
C MET A 542 33.26 -18.82 -15.61
N PRO A 543 33.46 -20.11 -15.98
CA PRO A 543 34.78 -20.71 -15.88
C PRO A 543 35.74 -19.90 -16.75
N SER A 544 36.91 -19.56 -16.19
CA SER A 544 37.97 -18.87 -16.93
C SER A 544 38.32 -19.68 -18.17
N SER A 545 38.04 -19.17 -19.35
CA SER A 545 38.53 -19.74 -20.60
C SER A 545 40.03 -19.43 -20.71
N HIS A 546 40.85 -20.27 -20.09
CA HIS A 546 42.19 -20.55 -20.57
C HIS A 546 42.13 -21.93 -21.24
N GLY A 547 42.48 -21.98 -22.53
CA GLY A 547 42.78 -23.24 -23.19
C GLY A 547 42.18 -23.39 -24.59
N HIS A 548 43.04 -23.12 -25.56
CA HIS A 548 43.05 -23.61 -26.94
C HIS A 548 42.17 -22.90 -27.96
N GLY A 549 42.89 -22.13 -28.78
CA GLY A 549 42.39 -21.57 -30.01
C GLY A 549 42.08 -22.64 -31.05
N ARG A 550 41.15 -22.27 -31.90
CA ARG A 550 41.24 -22.50 -33.33
C ARG A 550 40.53 -21.31 -33.98
N SER A 551 41.27 -20.63 -34.85
CA SER A 551 40.73 -19.88 -35.96
C SER A 551 39.73 -20.75 -36.74
N ASP A 552 38.75 -20.10 -37.36
CA ASP A 552 38.11 -20.41 -38.66
C ASP A 552 36.82 -19.57 -38.67
N SER A 553 36.92 -18.33 -39.17
CA SER A 553 36.61 -17.92 -40.54
C SER A 553 35.10 -17.91 -40.83
N GLU A 554 34.64 -16.72 -41.20
CA GLU A 554 33.35 -16.39 -41.77
C GLU A 554 32.96 -17.37 -42.89
N ASP A 555 31.70 -17.81 -42.92
CA ASP A 555 31.01 -17.84 -44.21
C ASP A 555 29.47 -17.76 -44.07
N SER A 556 28.94 -17.07 -45.05
CA SER A 556 27.53 -16.73 -45.30
C SER A 556 26.87 -17.72 -46.24
N SER A 557 25.59 -18.04 -46.01
CA SER A 557 24.53 -18.40 -47.00
C SER A 557 23.40 -19.10 -46.24
N ASP A 558 22.21 -18.52 -46.14
CA ASP A 558 21.14 -18.51 -47.16
C ASP A 558 20.51 -19.90 -47.39
N HIS A 559 19.27 -20.08 -46.94
CA HIS A 559 18.15 -20.59 -47.74
C HIS A 559 16.88 -20.74 -46.91
N GLY A 560 15.79 -20.16 -47.44
CA GLY A 560 14.43 -20.33 -46.95
C GLY A 560 13.76 -21.59 -47.50
N HIS A 561 12.63 -21.94 -46.88
CA HIS A 561 11.42 -22.59 -47.40
C HIS A 561 10.59 -23.00 -46.16
N THR A 562 9.54 -22.28 -45.77
CA THR A 562 8.14 -22.33 -46.22
C THR A 562 7.41 -23.67 -46.01
N VAL A 563 6.20 -23.52 -45.44
CA VAL A 563 4.93 -24.26 -45.65
C VAL A 563 4.54 -25.40 -44.66
N ASP A 564 3.50 -25.05 -43.89
CA ASP A 564 2.25 -25.76 -43.56
C ASP A 564 2.11 -26.94 -42.59
N ALA A 565 0.99 -26.80 -41.88
CA ALA A 565 0.31 -27.73 -41.02
C ALA A 565 -0.38 -28.86 -41.79
N HIS A 566 -0.50 -30.04 -41.18
CA HIS A 566 -1.76 -30.78 -41.02
C HIS A 566 -1.54 -32.11 -40.26
N ALA A 567 -2.36 -32.29 -39.21
CA ALA A 567 -3.16 -33.47 -38.84
C ALA A 567 -2.55 -34.90 -38.71
N TRP A 568 -3.36 -35.76 -38.06
CA TRP A 568 -3.30 -37.22 -37.85
C TRP A 568 -2.59 -37.66 -36.55
N ARG A 569 -3.29 -38.08 -35.48
CA ARG A 569 -4.18 -39.26 -35.28
C ARG A 569 -3.43 -40.59 -35.44
N SER A 570 -3.21 -41.30 -34.33
CA SER A 570 -3.33 -42.76 -34.30
C SER A 570 -3.61 -43.25 -32.88
N ASN A 571 -4.62 -44.11 -32.85
CA ASN A 571 -5.08 -45.00 -31.80
C ASN A 571 -4.07 -46.15 -31.64
N ASP A 572 -4.06 -46.84 -30.50
CA ASP A 572 -3.89 -48.30 -30.43
C ASP A 572 -4.26 -48.78 -29.01
N GLY A 573 -5.10 -49.82 -28.95
CA GLY A 573 -5.59 -50.44 -27.73
C GLY A 573 -5.16 -51.90 -27.60
N HIS A 574 -5.51 -52.51 -26.46
CA HIS A 574 -5.69 -53.95 -26.12
C HIS A 574 -5.61 -54.06 -24.58
N GLY A 575 -6.39 -54.84 -23.83
CA GLY A 575 -7.43 -55.85 -24.07
C GLY A 575 -8.05 -56.31 -22.74
N SER A 576 -9.23 -56.95 -22.86
CA SER A 576 -9.99 -57.91 -22.00
C SER A 576 -9.30 -58.61 -20.80
N SER A 577 -9.93 -59.19 -19.75
CA SER A 577 -11.32 -59.57 -19.38
C SER A 577 -11.35 -60.22 -17.97
N ASP A 578 -12.55 -60.25 -17.35
CA ASP A 578 -13.16 -61.25 -16.44
C ASP A 578 -12.65 -61.57 -15.00
N GLY A 579 -13.63 -61.74 -14.07
CA GLY A 579 -13.52 -62.61 -12.88
C GLY A 579 -14.28 -62.20 -11.60
N HIS A 580 -15.23 -63.03 -11.15
CA HIS A 580 -16.17 -62.91 -10.02
C HIS A 580 -15.63 -62.94 -8.56
N GLY A 581 -16.44 -62.44 -7.60
CA GLY A 581 -16.85 -63.22 -6.40
C GLY A 581 -16.47 -62.77 -4.97
N HIS A 582 -17.47 -62.23 -4.24
CA HIS A 582 -17.84 -62.38 -2.81
C HIS A 582 -16.86 -62.30 -1.59
N HIS A 583 -17.37 -61.58 -0.56
CA HIS A 583 -17.25 -61.76 0.91
C HIS A 583 -15.94 -61.41 1.66
N ASP A 584 -15.96 -60.31 2.45
CA ASP A 584 -16.04 -60.31 3.93
C ASP A 584 -15.39 -59.09 4.61
N ALA A 585 -16.06 -58.65 5.67
CA ALA A 585 -15.69 -57.53 6.51
C ALA A 585 -14.42 -57.84 7.34
N LYS A 586 -13.53 -56.84 7.43
CA LYS A 586 -12.76 -56.49 8.63
C LYS A 586 -12.00 -55.19 8.39
N THR A 587 -12.42 -54.12 9.08
CA THR A 587 -11.57 -52.97 9.39
C THR A 587 -10.37 -53.45 10.21
N PRO A 588 -9.21 -52.81 10.00
CA PRO A 588 -8.63 -52.10 11.14
C PRO A 588 -8.24 -50.67 10.77
N MET A 589 -8.30 -49.84 11.80
CA MET A 589 -7.86 -48.45 11.86
C MET A 589 -6.54 -48.22 11.12
N ASP A 590 -6.49 -47.17 10.31
CA ASP A 590 -5.23 -46.51 9.99
C ASP A 590 -5.38 -45.00 10.13
N SER A 591 -4.56 -44.46 11.02
CA SER A 591 -4.47 -43.04 11.40
C SER A 591 -3.82 -42.25 10.28
N GLY A 592 -4.62 -41.72 9.37
CA GLY A 592 -4.16 -40.88 8.26
C GLY A 592 -4.06 -39.41 8.65
N ALA A 593 -2.86 -38.94 8.98
CA ALA A 593 -2.53 -37.52 9.02
C ALA A 593 -2.85 -36.89 7.65
N SER A 594 -3.83 -35.99 7.60
CA SER A 594 -4.14 -35.19 6.42
C SER A 594 -3.04 -34.17 6.18
N THR A 595 -2.00 -34.60 5.49
CA THR A 595 -1.18 -33.72 4.66
C THR A 595 -2.12 -32.85 3.80
N PRO A 596 -1.81 -31.58 3.52
CA PRO A 596 -2.37 -30.97 2.33
C PRO A 596 -1.91 -31.87 1.18
N VAL A 597 -2.85 -32.64 0.63
CA VAL A 597 -2.61 -33.47 -0.54
C VAL A 597 -1.97 -32.54 -1.56
N PRO A 598 -0.71 -32.77 -1.98
CA PRO A 598 -0.22 -32.13 -3.18
C PRO A 598 -1.22 -32.55 -4.24
N VAL A 599 -2.03 -31.61 -4.73
CA VAL A 599 -2.89 -31.89 -5.89
C VAL A 599 -1.96 -32.56 -6.91
N PRO A 600 -2.21 -33.80 -7.33
CA PRO A 600 -1.32 -34.49 -8.24
C PRO A 600 -1.24 -33.61 -9.48
N VAL A 601 -0.05 -33.03 -9.68
CA VAL A 601 0.20 -32.08 -10.75
C VAL A 601 -0.09 -32.79 -12.05
N THR A 602 -1.11 -32.34 -12.76
CA THR A 602 -1.53 -32.93 -14.01
C THR A 602 -0.39 -32.84 -15.02
N ALA A 603 -0.33 -33.76 -15.98
CA ALA A 603 0.64 -33.69 -17.08
C ALA A 603 0.58 -32.31 -17.79
N ALA A 604 -0.62 -31.75 -17.89
CA ALA A 604 -0.86 -30.41 -18.45
C ALA A 604 -0.24 -29.28 -17.61
N GLU A 605 -0.33 -29.33 -16.28
CA GLU A 605 0.30 -28.34 -15.40
C GLU A 605 1.83 -28.43 -15.45
N LYS A 606 2.37 -29.65 -15.57
CA LYS A 606 3.80 -29.87 -15.76
C LYS A 606 4.30 -29.32 -17.10
N GLU A 607 3.59 -29.63 -18.18
CA GLU A 607 3.91 -29.12 -19.51
C GLU A 607 3.83 -27.59 -19.57
N ARG A 608 2.81 -27.00 -18.93
CA ARG A 608 2.66 -25.55 -18.78
C ARG A 608 3.81 -24.94 -17.98
N ALA A 609 4.18 -25.53 -16.85
CA ALA A 609 5.32 -25.09 -16.05
C ALA A 609 6.62 -25.13 -16.85
N ASP A 610 6.86 -26.23 -17.57
CA ASP A 610 8.03 -26.40 -18.44
C ASP A 610 8.04 -25.38 -19.59
N TRP A 611 6.88 -25.10 -20.19
CA TRP A 611 6.73 -24.07 -21.22
C TRP A 611 7.04 -22.68 -20.68
N LEU A 612 6.52 -22.31 -19.50
CA LEU A 612 6.78 -21.01 -18.87
C LEU A 612 8.26 -20.82 -18.55
N VAL A 613 8.93 -21.89 -18.11
CA VAL A 613 10.38 -21.89 -17.86
C VAL A 613 11.18 -21.70 -19.16
N ARG A 614 10.78 -22.39 -20.25
CA ARG A 614 11.43 -22.29 -21.57
C ARG A 614 11.26 -20.93 -22.24
N ASN A 615 10.15 -20.24 -21.99
CA ASN A 615 9.80 -18.98 -22.63
C ASN A 615 10.04 -17.73 -21.76
N ALA A 616 10.81 -17.85 -20.66
CA ALA A 616 11.28 -16.67 -19.92
C ALA A 616 12.13 -15.76 -20.84
N SER A 617 12.09 -14.44 -20.65
CA SER A 617 12.73 -13.48 -21.57
C SER A 617 14.22 -13.77 -21.78
N ILE A 618 14.66 -13.75 -23.05
CA ILE A 618 16.00 -14.11 -23.54
C ILE A 618 17.13 -13.31 -22.86
N ALA A 619 16.84 -12.15 -22.26
CA ALA A 619 17.83 -11.30 -21.59
C ALA A 619 18.53 -11.93 -20.36
N LYS A 620 18.10 -13.10 -19.85
CA LYS A 620 18.65 -13.66 -18.61
C LYS A 620 18.68 -15.19 -18.52
N VAL A 621 18.66 -15.96 -19.60
CA VAL A 621 18.88 -17.42 -19.49
C VAL A 621 20.28 -17.72 -18.88
N ALA A 622 21.25 -16.81 -19.07
CA ALA A 622 22.52 -16.81 -18.34
C ALA A 622 22.38 -16.42 -16.85
N MET A 623 21.49 -15.49 -16.48
CA MET A 623 21.27 -15.10 -15.07
C MET A 623 20.34 -16.02 -14.28
N LEU A 624 19.41 -16.73 -14.95
CA LEU A 624 18.64 -17.83 -14.38
C LEU A 624 19.56 -19.00 -13.99
N ARG A 625 20.69 -19.17 -14.71
CA ARG A 625 21.78 -20.08 -14.31
C ARG A 625 22.69 -19.46 -13.24
N ALA A 626 22.90 -18.14 -13.24
CA ALA A 626 23.72 -17.42 -12.24
C ALA A 626 23.08 -17.32 -10.84
N ARG A 627 21.80 -17.69 -10.68
CA ARG A 627 21.18 -17.97 -9.37
C ARG A 627 20.83 -19.45 -9.23
N ARG A 628 21.82 -20.33 -9.42
CA ARG A 628 21.95 -21.51 -8.56
C ARG A 628 22.23 -21.03 -7.13
N THR A 629 21.29 -20.34 -6.49
CA THR A 629 21.26 -20.31 -5.03
C THR A 629 20.99 -21.74 -4.63
N ASP A 630 21.93 -22.35 -3.92
CA ASP A 630 21.71 -23.64 -3.26
C ASP A 630 20.32 -23.58 -2.62
N PRO A 631 19.38 -24.47 -3.00
CA PRO A 631 18.03 -24.47 -2.43
C PRO A 631 18.04 -24.63 -0.90
N ASN A 632 19.19 -24.96 -0.31
CA ASN A 632 19.42 -25.07 1.12
C ASN A 632 20.04 -23.83 1.78
N GLN A 633 20.24 -22.72 1.06
CA GLN A 633 20.79 -21.48 1.64
C GLN A 633 19.75 -20.38 1.76
N PRO A 634 19.79 -19.58 2.86
CA PRO A 634 18.93 -18.43 3.02
C PRO A 634 19.30 -17.34 2.00
N MET A 635 18.30 -16.68 1.44
CA MET A 635 18.42 -15.71 0.36
C MET A 635 18.26 -14.26 0.84
N SER A 636 17.77 -14.07 2.06
CA SER A 636 17.68 -12.73 2.64
C SER A 636 19.05 -12.06 2.66
N SER A 637 19.10 -10.82 2.21
CA SER A 637 20.35 -10.09 2.00
C SER A 637 20.14 -8.59 2.18
N LEU A 638 21.22 -7.90 2.55
CA LEU A 638 21.32 -6.46 2.64
C LEU A 638 22.50 -6.04 1.78
N THR A 639 22.26 -5.20 0.79
CA THR A 639 23.27 -4.73 -0.14
C THR A 639 23.12 -3.24 -0.39
N ALA A 640 24.25 -2.53 -0.49
CA ALA A 640 24.28 -1.12 -0.86
C ALA A 640 24.96 -0.92 -2.21
N TYR A 641 24.41 0.01 -3.01
CA TYR A 641 24.83 0.33 -4.37
C TYR A 641 24.99 1.84 -4.52
N ARG A 642 25.86 2.22 -5.45
CA ARG A 642 26.00 3.61 -5.91
C ARG A 642 25.09 3.87 -7.10
N GLY A 643 24.49 5.06 -7.14
CA GLY A 643 23.71 5.54 -8.29
C GLY A 643 22.20 5.30 -8.15
N ARG A 644 21.50 5.24 -9.28
CA ARG A 644 20.05 5.03 -9.36
C ARG A 644 19.74 3.58 -9.77
N PRO A 645 18.62 3.01 -9.29
CA PRO A 645 18.19 1.68 -9.73
C PRO A 645 17.63 1.71 -11.15
N GLU A 646 17.94 0.69 -11.94
CA GLU A 646 17.24 0.42 -13.20
C GLU A 646 15.98 -0.41 -12.90
N VAL A 647 14.84 0.27 -12.73
CA VAL A 647 13.61 -0.36 -12.20
C VAL A 647 13.09 -1.48 -13.10
N ALA A 648 13.17 -1.32 -14.42
CA ALA A 648 12.75 -2.34 -15.40
C ALA A 648 13.57 -3.63 -15.29
N SER A 649 14.89 -3.50 -15.08
CA SER A 649 15.79 -4.65 -14.90
C SER A 649 15.52 -5.40 -13.61
N ILE A 650 15.30 -4.67 -12.50
CA ILE A 650 14.90 -5.26 -11.20
C ILE A 650 13.58 -6.01 -11.35
N LEU A 651 12.54 -5.36 -11.89
CA LEU A 651 11.22 -5.96 -12.10
C LEU A 651 11.30 -7.19 -13.00
N GLY A 652 11.97 -7.09 -14.14
CA GLY A 652 12.16 -8.19 -15.07
C GLY A 652 12.84 -9.39 -14.39
N SER A 653 13.87 -9.13 -13.59
CA SER A 653 14.61 -10.17 -12.85
C SER A 653 13.77 -10.86 -11.78
N VAL A 654 12.96 -10.11 -11.03
CA VAL A 654 12.08 -10.68 -10.00
C VAL A 654 11.02 -11.55 -10.67
N MET A 655 10.40 -11.08 -11.74
CA MET A 655 9.40 -11.85 -12.48
C MET A 655 9.95 -13.16 -13.08
N ASP A 656 11.14 -13.12 -13.68
CA ASP A 656 11.79 -14.34 -14.20
C ASP A 656 12.09 -15.33 -13.08
N GLU A 657 12.53 -14.83 -11.93
CA GLU A 657 12.76 -15.63 -10.73
C GLU A 657 11.46 -16.23 -10.18
N SER A 658 10.36 -15.45 -10.15
CA SER A 658 9.04 -15.95 -9.79
C SER A 658 8.68 -17.11 -10.73
N ILE A 659 8.68 -16.93 -12.05
CA ILE A 659 8.35 -17.99 -13.01
C ILE A 659 9.20 -19.25 -12.77
N SER A 660 10.52 -19.08 -12.65
CA SER A 660 11.45 -20.20 -12.45
C SER A 660 11.19 -20.98 -11.15
N ARG A 661 10.94 -20.30 -10.04
CA ARG A 661 10.67 -20.94 -8.75
C ARG A 661 9.35 -21.71 -8.76
N HIS A 662 8.32 -21.15 -9.38
CA HIS A 662 7.03 -21.81 -9.52
C HIS A 662 7.15 -23.07 -10.38
N GLY A 663 7.94 -23.04 -11.46
CA GLY A 663 8.26 -24.24 -12.24
C GLY A 663 8.96 -25.34 -11.44
N ARG A 664 9.79 -25.00 -10.44
CA ARG A 664 10.45 -26.01 -9.57
C ARG A 664 9.53 -26.60 -8.50
N VAL A 665 8.64 -25.78 -7.94
CA VAL A 665 7.75 -26.16 -6.84
C VAL A 665 6.39 -26.67 -7.36
N MET A 666 6.13 -26.51 -8.66
CA MET A 666 4.92 -26.95 -9.35
C MET A 666 3.66 -26.34 -8.72
N THR A 667 3.74 -25.06 -8.38
CA THR A 667 2.62 -24.25 -7.85
C THR A 667 2.36 -23.09 -8.79
N GLU A 668 1.11 -22.74 -9.06
CA GLU A 668 0.80 -21.56 -9.88
C GLU A 668 1.33 -20.27 -9.22
N PRO A 669 1.94 -19.35 -10.00
CA PRO A 669 2.35 -18.06 -9.48
C PRO A 669 1.14 -17.19 -9.16
N SER A 670 1.11 -16.68 -7.94
CA SER A 670 0.03 -15.88 -7.40
C SER A 670 0.24 -14.37 -7.60
N GLY A 671 0.84 -13.96 -8.72
CA GLY A 671 1.05 -12.53 -9.04
C GLY A 671 2.35 -11.94 -8.49
N VAL A 672 2.69 -10.75 -9.02
CA VAL A 672 3.75 -9.86 -8.51
C VAL A 672 3.14 -8.53 -8.10
N PHE A 673 3.43 -8.09 -6.87
CA PHE A 673 2.97 -6.79 -6.37
C PHE A 673 4.12 -5.79 -6.35
N VAL A 674 3.91 -4.62 -6.95
CA VAL A 674 4.89 -3.53 -6.99
C VAL A 674 4.31 -2.32 -6.26
N SER A 675 4.93 -1.90 -5.17
CA SER A 675 4.60 -0.63 -4.51
C SER A 675 5.72 0.38 -4.76
N ALA A 676 5.36 1.63 -5.07
CA ALA A 676 6.31 2.72 -5.19
C ALA A 676 5.92 3.93 -4.36
N CYS A 677 6.83 4.35 -3.48
CA CYS A 677 6.62 5.41 -2.51
C CYS A 677 7.82 6.37 -2.49
N GLY A 678 7.64 7.62 -2.93
CA GLY A 678 8.73 8.61 -2.90
C GLY A 678 8.59 9.73 -3.95
N PRO A 679 9.71 10.26 -4.47
CA PRO A 679 9.69 11.37 -5.40
C PRO A 679 9.04 10.99 -6.73
N GLU A 680 8.44 11.97 -7.40
CA GLU A 680 7.58 11.75 -8.57
C GLU A 680 8.25 10.96 -9.70
N HIS A 681 9.53 11.23 -9.98
CA HIS A 681 10.28 10.47 -10.99
C HIS A 681 10.39 8.99 -10.64
N LEU A 682 10.73 8.62 -9.38
CA LEU A 682 10.88 7.22 -8.99
C LEU A 682 9.55 6.46 -9.12
N VAL A 683 8.45 7.09 -8.74
CA VAL A 683 7.12 6.48 -8.82
C VAL A 683 6.68 6.34 -10.28
N ASN A 684 6.93 7.35 -11.11
CA ASN A 684 6.62 7.31 -12.54
C ASN A 684 7.48 6.28 -13.27
N ASP A 685 8.78 6.20 -12.99
CA ASP A 685 9.70 5.20 -13.55
C ASP A 685 9.26 3.77 -13.18
N SER A 686 8.83 3.58 -11.92
CA SER A 686 8.30 2.29 -11.46
C SER A 686 6.99 1.93 -12.16
N ARG A 687 6.09 2.90 -12.35
CA ARG A 687 4.85 2.71 -13.09
C ARG A 687 5.13 2.38 -14.56
N ASP A 688 6.02 3.10 -15.20
CA ASP A 688 6.39 2.89 -16.60
C ASP A 688 7.09 1.53 -16.80
N ALA A 689 7.88 1.07 -15.82
CA ALA A 689 8.45 -0.27 -15.81
C ALA A 689 7.35 -1.36 -15.74
N VAL A 690 6.36 -1.22 -14.85
CA VAL A 690 5.21 -2.15 -14.75
C VAL A 690 4.37 -2.13 -16.02
N ARG A 691 4.13 -0.94 -16.57
CA ARG A 691 3.47 -0.79 -17.86
C ARG A 691 4.28 -1.42 -18.95
N GLY A 692 5.61 -1.37 -18.94
CA GLY A 692 6.52 -1.92 -19.96
C GLY A 692 6.58 -3.44 -20.01
N VAL A 693 6.07 -4.14 -18.99
CA VAL A 693 6.06 -5.61 -18.92
C VAL A 693 5.35 -6.22 -20.12
N ALA A 694 5.99 -7.22 -20.74
CA ALA A 694 5.42 -7.95 -21.87
C ALA A 694 4.12 -8.70 -21.45
N PRO A 695 3.07 -8.74 -22.29
CA PRO A 695 1.79 -9.37 -21.94
C PRO A 695 1.92 -10.81 -21.47
N TRP A 696 2.67 -11.64 -22.20
CA TRP A 696 2.91 -13.04 -21.84
C TRP A 696 3.55 -13.18 -20.45
N LYS A 697 4.44 -12.25 -20.08
CA LYS A 697 5.16 -12.28 -18.79
C LYS A 697 4.25 -11.86 -17.64
N ARG A 698 3.33 -10.92 -17.86
CA ARG A 698 2.28 -10.55 -16.88
C ARG A 698 1.35 -11.73 -16.62
N THR A 699 0.93 -12.44 -17.66
CA THR A 699 0.12 -13.67 -17.52
C THR A 699 0.89 -14.80 -16.85
N ALA A 700 2.15 -14.99 -17.23
CA ALA A 700 3.04 -16.03 -16.70
C ALA A 700 3.23 -15.94 -15.18
N VAL A 701 3.26 -14.73 -14.61
CA VAL A 701 3.40 -14.55 -13.16
C VAL A 701 2.06 -14.49 -12.41
N GLY A 702 0.91 -14.63 -13.08
CA GLY A 702 -0.40 -14.53 -12.44
C GLY A 702 -0.91 -13.09 -12.23
N GLY A 703 -0.39 -12.13 -12.99
CA GLY A 703 -0.75 -10.70 -12.91
C GLY A 703 0.31 -9.85 -12.24
N VAL A 704 0.32 -8.56 -12.56
CA VAL A 704 1.20 -7.55 -11.93
C VAL A 704 0.34 -6.40 -11.46
N ASP A 705 0.35 -6.17 -10.16
CA ASP A 705 -0.39 -5.08 -9.53
C ASP A 705 0.57 -3.97 -9.12
N PHE A 706 0.17 -2.72 -9.32
CA PHE A 706 0.98 -1.56 -8.99
C PHE A 706 0.23 -0.58 -8.10
N GLU A 707 0.81 -0.28 -6.94
CA GLU A 707 0.30 0.76 -6.04
C GLU A 707 1.33 1.89 -5.88
N ALA A 708 0.86 3.14 -5.97
CA ALA A 708 1.71 4.31 -5.94
C ALA A 708 1.32 5.27 -4.83
N GLU A 709 2.26 5.55 -3.94
CA GLU A 709 2.11 6.53 -2.87
C GLU A 709 3.04 7.73 -3.10
N PHE A 710 2.47 8.93 -3.07
CA PHE A 710 3.24 10.17 -3.21
C PHE A 710 3.29 10.86 -1.87
N PHE A 711 4.41 10.70 -1.15
CA PHE A 711 4.65 11.39 0.11
C PHE A 711 5.68 12.50 -0.09
N GLY A 712 5.26 13.73 0.17
CA GLY A 712 5.99 14.95 -0.08
C GLY A 712 4.97 16.05 -0.32
N PHE A 713 4.65 16.80 0.73
CA PHE A 713 3.95 18.07 0.59
C PHE A 713 4.96 19.16 0.24
#